data_AF-K3W821-F1
#
_entry.id   AF-K3W821-F1
#
_cell.length_a   1.000
_cell.length_b   1.000
_cell.length_c   1.000
_cell.angle_alpha   90.00
_cell.angle_beta   90.00
_cell.angle_gamma   90.00
#
_symmetry.space_group_name_H-M   'P 1'
#
loop_
_entity.id
_entity.type
_entity.pdbx_description
1 polymer ?
#
loop_
_entity_poly.entity_id
_entity_poly.type
_entity_poly.pdbx_seq_one_letter_code
_entity_poly.pdbx_strand_id
1 'polypeptide(L)'
;MDANDLSENSSRDVIVTAFTGEAQGDDDVSELDRSSCDEASGSEADSDDQDTPTPPRSQTMYRANSPRTGTMRTGFTYEDEDVTEMNAREQELLVGIQELQRQLSMVQIQTEKPQEEILPPATDSRRRLIMVSNRLPISFQKNETTGEWSFKMSSGGLVTALNGIRDEVPFIWIGWLGEEIAQEDQNKVREKLAKEFNCVPVFLSKEIAERYYNDFSNDILWPTFHYVPLPLFKAGSEKKFDFRLWDAYKLANKRFAQAVNQVYRDGDYVWIHDYHLMNLPALLRKRHPRCKIGWFLHTPFPSSEMYRTLPVGKQILEGLLGADLLGFHTYDYARHFLSACSRIPGATTSPKGIEWEDHFSSVGVFPIGIDPEHFEGILEKPETQTRIKDLCEKFAGCKIIIGVDRMDYIKGIPHRMLAMERFLSKYPERRESVVLIQIAVPSRTGVEEYQQLAASVNEMVGRINGRFGTLQHTPVHYIHQSVTPTELVALYNVADVCLVTSLRDGMNLVSYEYVMCQSKPCEGRREGPGVLILSEFAGSAQSLSGAIRVNPWNNTDMANALEYALTLPAIEREYRQSNLHRYVKTHTASFWGKSFLTELEFAVSRPSLTKKLVKLPTMDVINAYNRSKKRIIVLDYEGTLLDESHQRSTIAPPKAVVKRIIENLAADKKNTVLLVSGHDRSVIGSWLNDKRIGIVAESGYCYRLPHEDEWETMAEDMDPSWKRVVRPIMQYFTERTPGSRIETKESSLTWHYGETDPIFGPMQARDMQINLEDVLCNLPLEILQGTNRVEVRLQGITKTVIIEEVLKQFYHAQSPANTPSSRATSPPSRLKKPQQEKQQVDFVFCAGNGLEDDDLFTFFKEHQELAKKASQSAVPPAPASAASTTPSGLPPLPPPPPLEFTGSSAIMSSALSNKANVFTCHIGANKTEAMYYLERPSDLLRVLRAMSAHSREGFMGHEDASAAMDPLVTAIPATGPAAGSSSST
;
A
#
# COMPACT_ATOMS: atom_id res chain seq x y z
N MET A 1 24.24 6.61 54.94
CA MET A 1 25.61 6.23 55.32
C MET A 1 26.46 5.96 54.08
N ASP A 2 27.10 6.93 53.43
CA ASP A 2 26.85 8.36 53.13
C ASP A 2 27.92 8.73 52.08
N ALA A 3 27.63 9.18 50.86
CA ALA A 3 27.02 10.45 50.40
C ALA A 3 28.06 11.55 50.10
N ASN A 4 27.87 12.23 48.94
CA ASN A 4 28.42 13.54 48.53
C ASN A 4 29.91 13.67 48.14
N ASP A 5 30.34 14.62 47.28
CA ASP A 5 29.71 15.23 46.07
C ASP A 5 30.73 16.13 45.29
N LEU A 6 30.51 16.41 43.99
CA LEU A 6 31.08 17.53 43.17
C LEU A 6 32.63 17.65 43.05
N SER A 7 33.29 18.40 42.14
CA SER A 7 33.07 18.99 40.79
C SER A 7 34.46 19.39 40.19
N GLU A 8 34.73 19.45 38.87
CA GLU A 8 34.68 20.69 38.03
C GLU A 8 35.22 20.45 36.57
N ASN A 9 35.15 21.49 35.72
CA ASN A 9 35.28 21.51 34.25
C ASN A 9 36.69 21.40 33.61
N SER A 10 36.77 20.75 32.43
CA SER A 10 37.22 21.34 31.13
C SER A 10 37.03 20.28 30.01
N SER A 11 36.51 20.54 28.81
CA SER A 11 36.63 21.61 27.80
C SER A 11 37.79 21.44 26.80
N ARG A 12 37.38 21.10 25.55
CA ARG A 12 37.98 21.35 24.22
C ARG A 12 38.73 20.26 23.42
N ASP A 13 38.33 20.26 22.15
CA ASP A 13 39.04 20.00 20.88
C ASP A 13 39.59 18.60 20.58
N VAL A 14 38.91 17.92 19.64
CA VAL A 14 39.42 16.80 18.85
C VAL A 14 39.47 17.23 17.38
N ILE A 15 40.61 17.02 16.72
CA ILE A 15 40.90 17.53 15.37
C ILE A 15 40.35 16.57 14.31
N VAL A 16 39.69 17.13 13.28
CA VAL A 16 39.34 16.42 12.04
C VAL A 16 40.33 16.81 10.94
N THR A 17 41.12 15.84 10.47
CA THR A 17 42.06 16.04 9.36
C THR A 17 41.36 15.85 8.01
N ALA A 18 41.24 16.95 7.26
CA ALA A 18 40.90 16.92 5.83
C ALA A 18 42.19 17.14 5.00
N PHE A 19 42.33 16.40 3.90
CA PHE A 19 43.40 16.64 2.92
C PHE A 19 42.85 17.46 1.75
N THR A 20 43.46 18.62 1.52
CA THR A 20 43.38 19.38 0.26
C THR A 20 44.79 19.58 -0.28
N GLY A 21 44.91 19.77 -1.59
CA GLY A 21 46.19 19.97 -2.26
C GLY A 21 46.00 20.53 -3.66
N GLU A 22 46.17 21.83 -3.81
CA GLU A 22 46.22 22.56 -5.08
C GLU A 22 47.65 23.04 -5.35
N ALA A 23 48.02 23.12 -6.63
CA ALA A 23 49.14 23.92 -7.12
C ALA A 23 48.93 24.27 -8.61
N GLN A 24 49.22 25.53 -9.00
CA GLN A 24 49.19 26.05 -10.38
C GLN A 24 50.54 26.70 -10.75
N GLY A 25 50.75 27.06 -12.03
CA GLY A 25 52.02 27.50 -12.64
C GLY A 25 52.33 26.64 -13.90
N ASP A 26 52.20 27.03 -15.18
CA ASP A 26 52.35 28.32 -15.91
C ASP A 26 53.87 28.61 -16.16
N ASP A 27 54.46 28.83 -17.35
CA ASP A 27 54.11 29.11 -18.79
C ASP A 27 55.32 28.69 -19.70
N ASP A 28 55.39 28.69 -21.06
CA ASP A 28 54.51 28.59 -22.26
C ASP A 28 55.42 28.49 -23.56
N VAL A 29 54.87 28.24 -24.77
CA VAL A 29 55.52 28.29 -26.14
C VAL A 29 56.50 27.13 -26.47
N SER A 30 56.73 26.60 -27.70
CA SER A 30 56.30 26.82 -29.12
C SER A 30 55.79 25.49 -29.75
N GLU A 31 55.21 25.34 -30.97
CA GLU A 31 55.28 25.93 -32.34
C GLU A 31 56.25 25.22 -33.35
N LEU A 32 55.73 24.89 -34.56
CA LEU A 32 56.42 24.43 -35.80
C LEU A 32 57.06 22.99 -35.83
N ASP A 33 57.07 22.21 -36.93
CA ASP A 33 56.32 22.21 -38.22
C ASP A 33 56.48 20.82 -38.96
N ARG A 34 55.62 20.56 -39.96
CA ARG A 34 55.85 19.82 -41.24
C ARG A 34 56.26 18.32 -41.34
N SER A 35 55.42 17.55 -42.08
CA SER A 35 55.76 16.62 -43.21
C SER A 35 56.59 15.33 -42.97
N SER A 36 56.61 14.28 -43.83
CA SER A 36 55.69 13.69 -44.85
C SER A 36 56.35 12.40 -45.44
N CYS A 37 55.57 11.49 -46.07
CA CYS A 37 56.05 10.37 -46.93
C CYS A 37 56.86 9.25 -46.22
N ASP A 38 57.24 8.09 -46.78
CA ASP A 38 56.66 7.05 -47.70
C ASP A 38 57.64 5.81 -47.66
N GLU A 39 57.46 4.60 -48.23
CA GLU A 39 56.47 3.99 -49.15
C GLU A 39 56.42 2.42 -49.02
N ALA A 40 55.28 1.80 -49.38
CA ALA A 40 55.13 0.59 -50.24
C ALA A 40 55.43 -0.88 -49.83
N SER A 41 54.81 -1.78 -50.64
CA SER A 41 54.89 -3.27 -50.74
C SER A 41 54.33 -4.07 -49.55
N GLY A 42 53.75 -5.28 -49.68
CA GLY A 42 53.41 -6.22 -50.78
C GLY A 42 53.13 -7.61 -50.12
N SER A 43 52.35 -8.60 -50.61
CA SER A 43 51.82 -8.99 -51.93
C SER A 43 50.77 -10.13 -51.78
N GLU A 44 50.02 -10.48 -52.85
CA GLU A 44 49.33 -11.78 -53.12
C GLU A 44 48.22 -12.29 -52.13
N ALA A 45 46.95 -12.48 -52.54
CA ALA A 45 46.33 -13.56 -53.37
C ALA A 45 46.06 -14.88 -52.59
N ASP A 46 44.94 -15.62 -52.68
CA ASP A 46 43.72 -15.59 -53.53
C ASP A 46 42.51 -16.27 -52.81
N SER A 47 41.27 -16.12 -53.32
CA SER A 47 40.04 -16.95 -53.07
C SER A 47 39.45 -17.02 -51.63
N ASP A 48 38.14 -17.16 -51.37
CA ASP A 48 36.91 -17.25 -52.21
C ASP A 48 35.66 -16.70 -51.45
N ASP A 49 34.53 -16.56 -52.17
CA ASP A 49 33.22 -15.99 -51.79
C ASP A 49 32.67 -16.17 -50.35
N GLN A 50 32.14 -15.07 -49.78
CA GLN A 50 30.70 -15.02 -49.46
C GLN A 50 30.14 -13.58 -49.27
N ASP A 51 29.02 -13.30 -49.93
CA ASP A 51 28.43 -11.97 -50.07
C ASP A 51 27.46 -11.61 -48.91
N THR A 52 27.64 -10.43 -48.29
CA THR A 52 26.61 -9.80 -47.42
C THR A 52 26.63 -8.26 -47.56
N PRO A 53 25.59 -7.62 -48.12
CA PRO A 53 25.60 -6.18 -48.36
C PRO A 53 24.86 -5.36 -47.28
N THR A 54 25.54 -4.36 -46.70
CA THR A 54 24.92 -3.16 -46.09
C THR A 54 25.90 -1.98 -46.15
N PRO A 55 25.45 -0.70 -46.08
CA PRO A 55 25.89 0.26 -47.11
C PRO A 55 26.74 1.45 -46.61
N PRO A 56 27.49 2.12 -47.52
CA PRO A 56 28.07 3.44 -47.26
C PRO A 56 27.07 4.58 -47.49
N ARG A 57 27.30 5.71 -46.78
CA ARG A 57 26.60 7.00 -46.96
C ARG A 57 27.48 7.99 -47.75
N SER A 58 26.84 8.89 -48.50
CA SER A 58 27.33 10.24 -48.80
C SER A 58 26.18 11.23 -48.48
N GLN A 59 26.36 12.35 -47.76
CA GLN A 59 27.20 13.53 -48.04
C GLN A 59 26.81 14.22 -49.38
N THR A 60 26.45 15.51 -49.44
CA THR A 60 26.27 16.56 -48.38
C THR A 60 25.50 17.75 -48.96
N MET A 61 24.86 18.60 -48.13
CA MET A 61 25.04 20.08 -48.07
C MET A 61 23.95 20.81 -47.25
N TYR A 62 24.29 22.01 -46.76
CA TYR A 62 23.40 22.95 -46.05
C TYR A 62 22.70 23.91 -47.03
N ARG A 63 21.46 24.36 -46.73
CA ARG A 63 21.20 25.67 -46.07
C ARG A 63 19.73 25.94 -45.75
N ALA A 64 19.49 27.02 -45.00
CA ALA A 64 18.27 27.37 -44.29
C ALA A 64 17.22 28.17 -45.09
N ASN A 65 16.13 28.47 -44.40
CA ASN A 65 15.08 29.47 -44.65
C ASN A 65 13.77 29.03 -45.34
N SER A 66 12.71 29.70 -44.89
CA SER A 66 11.28 29.52 -45.15
C SER A 66 10.62 30.89 -44.93
N PRO A 67 9.37 31.16 -45.37
CA PRO A 67 8.71 30.79 -46.63
C PRO A 67 8.18 32.04 -47.37
N ARG A 68 7.64 31.90 -48.61
CA ARG A 68 6.47 32.70 -49.04
C ARG A 68 5.76 32.21 -50.32
N THR A 69 4.43 32.06 -50.19
CA THR A 69 3.36 32.36 -51.16
C THR A 69 3.55 32.06 -52.65
N GLY A 70 2.71 31.16 -53.20
CA GLY A 70 2.54 30.98 -54.65
C GLY A 70 1.38 30.04 -55.00
N THR A 71 0.14 30.54 -54.97
CA THR A 71 -1.07 29.73 -55.21
C THR A 71 -1.43 29.69 -56.70
N MET A 72 -1.49 28.51 -57.32
CA MET A 72 -2.36 28.26 -58.48
C MET A 72 -2.73 26.78 -58.62
N ARG A 73 -4.00 26.51 -58.97
CA ARG A 73 -4.46 25.25 -59.58
C ARG A 73 -4.03 25.26 -61.06
N THR A 74 -3.78 24.15 -61.76
CA THR A 74 -4.79 23.12 -62.14
C THR A 74 -4.12 21.92 -62.84
N GLY A 75 -4.76 20.75 -62.75
CA GLY A 75 -4.83 19.82 -63.88
C GLY A 75 -3.71 18.77 -64.03
N PHE A 76 -3.78 17.71 -63.24
CA PHE A 76 -3.40 16.36 -63.70
C PHE A 76 -4.50 15.38 -63.30
N THR A 77 -4.97 14.59 -64.26
CA THR A 77 -5.89 13.46 -64.06
C THR A 77 -5.08 12.25 -63.60
N TYR A 78 -5.48 11.65 -62.48
CA TYR A 78 -5.10 10.27 -62.16
C TYR A 78 -6.14 9.30 -62.70
N GLU A 79 -5.72 8.07 -62.97
CA GLU A 79 -6.53 7.03 -63.60
C GLU A 79 -7.43 6.33 -62.56
N ASP A 80 -8.69 6.07 -62.91
CA ASP A 80 -9.72 5.63 -61.95
C ASP A 80 -9.53 4.18 -61.41
N GLU A 81 -8.63 3.38 -62.00
CA GLU A 81 -8.53 1.94 -61.72
C GLU A 81 -7.91 1.64 -60.32
N ASP A 82 -6.84 2.32 -59.94
CA ASP A 82 -6.19 2.17 -58.61
C ASP A 82 -7.16 2.48 -57.46
N VAL A 83 -8.04 3.47 -57.64
CA VAL A 83 -9.00 3.89 -56.62
C VAL A 83 -10.06 2.80 -56.39
N THR A 84 -10.44 2.06 -57.42
CA THR A 84 -11.40 0.95 -57.27
C THR A 84 -10.81 -0.27 -56.57
N GLU A 85 -9.56 -0.67 -56.85
CA GLU A 85 -8.96 -1.83 -56.18
C GLU A 85 -8.64 -1.53 -54.71
N MET A 86 -8.19 -0.30 -54.39
CA MET A 86 -7.95 0.10 -53.01
C MET A 86 -9.26 0.14 -52.18
N ASN A 87 -10.37 0.64 -52.75
CA ASN A 87 -11.68 0.60 -52.09
C ASN A 87 -12.16 -0.84 -51.82
N ALA A 88 -11.97 -1.77 -52.77
CA ALA A 88 -12.33 -3.17 -52.58
C ALA A 88 -11.58 -3.81 -51.40
N ARG A 89 -10.28 -3.50 -51.28
CA ARG A 89 -9.41 -4.01 -50.20
C ARG A 89 -9.74 -3.39 -48.84
N GLU A 90 -10.11 -2.11 -48.80
CA GLU A 90 -10.63 -1.47 -47.59
C GLU A 90 -12.00 -2.02 -47.16
N GLN A 91 -12.88 -2.35 -48.11
CA GLN A 91 -14.14 -3.03 -47.83
C GLN A 91 -13.92 -4.45 -47.30
N GLU A 92 -12.98 -5.21 -47.86
CA GLU A 92 -12.63 -6.55 -47.37
C GLU A 92 -12.05 -6.50 -45.95
N LEU A 93 -11.20 -5.52 -45.64
CA LEU A 93 -10.74 -5.23 -44.28
C LEU A 93 -11.87 -4.82 -43.33
N LEU A 94 -12.82 -3.98 -43.77
CA LEU A 94 -13.99 -3.60 -42.98
C LEU A 94 -14.89 -4.80 -42.67
N VAL A 95 -15.13 -5.69 -43.64
CA VAL A 95 -15.87 -6.95 -43.44
C VAL A 95 -15.10 -7.87 -42.49
N GLY A 96 -13.78 -7.99 -42.62
CA GLY A 96 -12.93 -8.74 -41.70
C GLY A 96 -12.98 -8.21 -40.26
N ILE A 97 -12.96 -6.89 -40.08
CA ILE A 97 -13.10 -6.22 -38.78
C ILE A 97 -14.51 -6.43 -38.20
N GLN A 98 -15.57 -6.34 -39.02
CA GLN A 98 -16.94 -6.58 -38.57
C GLN A 98 -17.18 -8.05 -38.20
N GLU A 99 -16.62 -9.00 -38.95
CA GLU A 99 -16.69 -10.43 -38.61
C GLU A 99 -15.87 -10.75 -37.35
N LEU A 100 -14.68 -10.16 -37.18
CA LEU A 100 -13.92 -10.26 -35.93
C LEU A 100 -14.66 -9.65 -34.74
N GLN A 101 -15.35 -8.51 -34.91
CA GLN A 101 -16.21 -7.92 -33.88
C GLN A 101 -17.44 -8.80 -33.58
N ARG A 102 -18.03 -9.44 -34.60
CA ARG A 102 -19.13 -10.40 -34.45
C ARG A 102 -18.67 -11.68 -33.75
N GLN A 103 -17.45 -12.15 -34.01
CA GLN A 103 -16.84 -13.27 -33.29
C GLN A 103 -16.51 -12.87 -31.85
N LEU A 104 -15.99 -11.66 -31.61
CA LEU A 104 -15.77 -11.14 -30.25
C LEU A 104 -17.08 -11.04 -29.47
N SER A 105 -18.16 -10.55 -30.08
CA SER A 105 -19.46 -10.43 -29.43
C SER A 105 -20.14 -11.79 -29.22
N MET A 106 -20.01 -12.73 -30.17
CA MET A 106 -20.45 -14.12 -29.95
C MET A 106 -19.66 -14.80 -28.82
N VAL A 107 -18.35 -14.57 -28.70
CA VAL A 107 -17.54 -15.06 -27.57
C VAL A 107 -17.96 -14.39 -26.26
N GLN A 108 -18.22 -13.08 -26.25
CA GLN A 108 -18.76 -12.38 -25.08
C GLN A 108 -20.12 -12.97 -24.65
N ILE A 109 -21.06 -13.13 -25.58
CA ILE A 109 -22.38 -13.72 -25.35
C ILE A 109 -22.27 -15.19 -24.89
N GLN A 110 -21.30 -15.96 -25.37
CA GLN A 110 -21.00 -17.30 -24.84
C GLN A 110 -20.42 -17.27 -23.43
N THR A 111 -19.65 -16.24 -23.05
CA THR A 111 -19.21 -16.03 -21.66
C THR A 111 -20.26 -15.39 -20.73
N GLU A 112 -21.36 -14.89 -21.28
CA GLU A 112 -22.48 -14.31 -20.52
C GLU A 112 -23.67 -15.27 -20.34
N LYS A 113 -23.68 -16.42 -21.05
CA LYS A 113 -24.63 -17.50 -20.71
C LYS A 113 -24.34 -18.02 -19.29
N PRO A 114 -25.34 -18.08 -18.39
CA PRO A 114 -25.16 -18.75 -17.11
C PRO A 114 -24.96 -20.25 -17.36
N GLN A 115 -23.72 -20.73 -17.17
CA GLN A 115 -23.43 -22.15 -17.07
C GLN A 115 -23.91 -22.65 -15.70
N GLU A 116 -24.41 -23.88 -15.65
CA GLU A 116 -25.16 -24.39 -14.49
C GLU A 116 -24.34 -24.40 -13.19
N GLU A 117 -25.01 -24.10 -12.07
CA GLU A 117 -24.40 -24.04 -10.74
C GLU A 117 -24.04 -25.43 -10.21
N ILE A 118 -22.86 -25.95 -10.56
CA ILE A 118 -22.33 -27.22 -10.03
C ILE A 118 -21.83 -27.00 -8.59
N LEU A 119 -22.75 -27.08 -7.63
CA LEU A 119 -22.51 -26.76 -6.23
C LEU A 119 -22.44 -28.01 -5.33
N PRO A 120 -21.42 -28.15 -4.46
CA PRO A 120 -21.48 -29.10 -3.34
C PRO A 120 -22.54 -28.66 -2.31
N PRO A 121 -23.09 -29.60 -1.51
CA PRO A 121 -24.19 -29.34 -0.59
C PRO A 121 -23.82 -28.30 0.49
N ALA A 122 -24.82 -27.50 0.89
CA ALA A 122 -24.59 -26.33 1.73
C ALA A 122 -24.69 -26.63 3.24
N THR A 123 -23.58 -26.43 3.95
CA THR A 123 -23.50 -26.37 5.42
C THR A 123 -22.83 -25.07 5.85
N ASP A 124 -23.64 -24.07 6.22
CA ASP A 124 -23.30 -22.69 6.63
C ASP A 124 -22.40 -21.87 5.67
N SER A 125 -22.95 -20.79 5.11
CA SER A 125 -22.22 -19.87 4.24
C SER A 125 -21.25 -18.93 4.98
N ARG A 126 -21.33 -18.82 6.31
CA ARG A 126 -20.56 -17.82 7.06
C ARG A 126 -19.07 -18.13 7.21
N ARG A 127 -18.62 -19.34 6.83
CA ARG A 127 -17.22 -19.81 6.97
C ARG A 127 -16.70 -20.59 5.75
N ARG A 128 -17.18 -20.30 4.54
CA ARG A 128 -16.63 -20.96 3.33
C ARG A 128 -15.41 -20.20 2.81
N LEU A 129 -14.37 -20.96 2.46
CA LEU A 129 -13.08 -20.46 2.00
C LEU A 129 -12.81 -20.89 0.55
N ILE A 130 -12.56 -19.93 -0.34
CA ILE A 130 -12.15 -20.16 -1.72
C ILE A 130 -10.66 -19.87 -1.83
N MET A 131 -9.87 -20.91 -2.01
CA MET A 131 -8.42 -20.84 -2.10
C MET A 131 -7.99 -20.77 -3.56
N VAL A 132 -7.09 -19.85 -3.90
CA VAL A 132 -6.68 -19.62 -5.28
C VAL A 132 -5.16 -19.58 -5.38
N SER A 133 -4.58 -20.58 -6.04
CA SER A 133 -3.13 -20.66 -6.30
C SER A 133 -2.87 -21.05 -7.75
N ASN A 134 -1.70 -20.67 -8.28
CA ASN A 134 -1.38 -20.95 -9.68
C ASN A 134 -1.55 -22.44 -10.06
N ARG A 135 -1.17 -23.38 -9.18
CA ARG A 135 -1.28 -24.83 -9.44
C ARG A 135 -2.33 -25.54 -8.59
N LEU A 136 -2.99 -26.50 -9.25
CA LEU A 136 -3.42 -27.81 -8.74
C LEU A 136 -2.60 -28.40 -7.57
N PRO A 137 -3.12 -28.73 -6.36
CA PRO A 137 -2.49 -29.71 -5.47
C PRO A 137 -2.78 -31.15 -5.97
N ILE A 138 -2.86 -31.35 -7.29
CA ILE A 138 -3.37 -32.56 -7.94
C ILE A 138 -2.32 -33.05 -8.94
N SER A 139 -1.94 -34.31 -8.81
CA SER A 139 -1.32 -35.10 -9.88
C SER A 139 -2.40 -35.84 -10.65
N PHE A 140 -2.21 -36.01 -11.96
CA PHE A 140 -3.17 -36.68 -12.84
C PHE A 140 -2.48 -37.58 -13.85
N GLN A 141 -3.21 -38.57 -14.36
CA GLN A 141 -2.82 -39.38 -15.51
C GLN A 141 -4.06 -39.64 -16.38
N LYS A 142 -3.89 -39.66 -17.70
CA LYS A 142 -4.93 -40.16 -18.62
C LYS A 142 -4.57 -41.59 -19.01
N ASN A 143 -5.51 -42.52 -18.83
CA ASN A 143 -5.36 -43.88 -19.32
C ASN A 143 -5.54 -43.87 -20.85
N GLU A 144 -4.49 -44.18 -21.60
CA GLU A 144 -4.51 -44.16 -23.07
C GLU A 144 -5.49 -45.17 -23.67
N THR A 145 -5.75 -46.28 -22.97
CA THR A 145 -6.62 -47.38 -23.42
C THR A 145 -8.10 -47.15 -23.13
N THR A 146 -8.45 -46.52 -21.99
CA THR A 146 -9.86 -46.24 -21.62
C THR A 146 -10.28 -44.79 -21.84
N GLY A 147 -9.32 -43.88 -22.07
CA GLY A 147 -9.55 -42.43 -22.12
C GLY A 147 -9.84 -41.78 -20.76
N GLU A 148 -9.90 -42.55 -19.66
CA GLU A 148 -10.27 -42.04 -18.35
C GLU A 148 -9.15 -41.27 -17.67
N TRP A 149 -9.53 -40.22 -16.93
CA TRP A 149 -8.62 -39.43 -16.10
C TRP A 149 -8.60 -39.95 -14.66
N SER A 150 -7.42 -40.29 -14.15
CA SER A 150 -7.16 -40.54 -12.74
C SER A 150 -6.55 -39.30 -12.09
N PHE A 151 -6.88 -39.07 -10.82
CA PHE A 151 -6.47 -37.89 -10.05
C PHE A 151 -6.01 -38.33 -8.67
N LYS A 152 -4.96 -37.67 -8.13
CA LYS A 152 -4.42 -37.95 -6.79
C LYS A 152 -3.86 -36.66 -6.19
N MET A 153 -4.26 -36.35 -4.95
CA MET A 153 -3.70 -35.23 -4.19
C MET A 153 -2.18 -35.35 -4.05
N SER A 154 -1.47 -34.29 -4.37
CA SER A 154 -0.02 -34.15 -4.23
C SER A 154 0.35 -33.71 -2.82
N SER A 155 1.40 -34.29 -2.25
CA SER A 155 2.02 -33.81 -1.01
C SER A 155 2.91 -32.59 -1.28
N GLY A 156 2.75 -31.51 -0.52
CA GLY A 156 3.60 -30.32 -0.61
C GLY A 156 3.19 -29.26 0.42
N GLY A 157 4.11 -28.37 0.82
CA GLY A 157 3.97 -27.51 2.01
C GLY A 157 2.64 -26.75 2.11
N LEU A 158 2.19 -26.10 1.03
CA LEU A 158 0.90 -25.39 1.02
C LEU A 158 -0.30 -26.36 1.17
N VAL A 159 -0.22 -27.57 0.63
CA VAL A 159 -1.29 -28.58 0.78
C VAL A 159 -1.39 -29.05 2.23
N THR A 160 -0.25 -29.31 2.86
CA THR A 160 -0.20 -29.76 4.25
C THR A 160 -0.62 -28.64 5.22
N ALA A 161 -0.25 -27.38 4.95
CA ALA A 161 -0.71 -26.21 5.69
C ALA A 161 -2.24 -26.14 5.80
N LEU A 162 -2.92 -26.43 4.68
CA LEU A 162 -4.35 -26.23 4.51
C LEU A 162 -5.17 -27.47 4.89
N ASN A 163 -4.58 -28.67 4.84
CA ASN A 163 -5.15 -29.84 5.50
C ASN A 163 -5.37 -29.59 7.00
N GLY A 164 -4.42 -28.95 7.69
CA GLY A 164 -4.55 -28.56 9.10
C GLY A 164 -5.56 -27.44 9.42
N ILE A 165 -6.39 -27.06 8.45
CA ILE A 165 -7.51 -26.08 8.55
C ILE A 165 -8.81 -26.67 7.96
N ARG A 166 -8.70 -27.72 7.13
CA ARG A 166 -9.80 -28.40 6.43
C ARG A 166 -10.94 -28.87 7.34
N ASP A 167 -10.58 -29.32 8.54
CA ASP A 167 -11.52 -29.87 9.51
C ASP A 167 -12.31 -28.78 10.26
N GLU A 168 -11.88 -27.51 10.16
CA GLU A 168 -12.51 -26.34 10.78
C GLU A 168 -13.26 -25.45 9.77
N VAL A 169 -12.83 -25.46 8.50
CA VAL A 169 -13.29 -24.52 7.46
C VAL A 169 -13.54 -25.26 6.13
N PRO A 170 -14.78 -25.33 5.62
CA PRO A 170 -15.07 -25.93 4.33
C PRO A 170 -14.43 -25.11 3.19
N PHE A 171 -13.41 -25.67 2.54
CA PHE A 171 -12.69 -25.01 1.44
C PHE A 171 -13.00 -25.57 0.05
N ILE A 172 -12.82 -24.70 -0.95
CA ILE A 172 -12.80 -24.99 -2.38
C ILE A 172 -11.44 -24.51 -2.92
N TRP A 173 -10.72 -25.32 -3.71
CA TRP A 173 -9.39 -24.94 -4.23
C TRP A 173 -9.43 -24.73 -5.75
N ILE A 174 -9.03 -23.54 -6.20
CA ILE A 174 -9.01 -23.11 -7.61
C ILE A 174 -7.56 -22.99 -8.09
N GLY A 175 -7.25 -23.54 -9.26
CA GLY A 175 -5.89 -23.51 -9.82
C GLY A 175 -5.75 -24.20 -11.19
N TRP A 176 -4.64 -23.95 -11.89
CA TRP A 176 -4.34 -24.62 -13.16
C TRP A 176 -3.69 -25.99 -12.93
N LEU A 177 -4.10 -27.00 -13.71
CA LEU A 177 -3.60 -28.38 -13.57
C LEU A 177 -2.12 -28.53 -13.95
N GLY A 178 -1.60 -27.67 -14.83
CA GLY A 178 -0.20 -27.65 -15.24
C GLY A 178 0.07 -28.01 -16.70
N GLU A 179 -0.97 -28.45 -17.42
CA GLU A 179 -0.97 -28.75 -18.85
C GLU A 179 -2.25 -28.18 -19.50
N GLU A 180 -2.37 -28.32 -20.82
CA GLU A 180 -3.58 -27.97 -21.58
C GLU A 180 -4.52 -29.18 -21.65
N ILE A 181 -5.80 -28.98 -21.30
CA ILE A 181 -6.83 -30.03 -21.34
C ILE A 181 -7.76 -29.77 -22.53
N ALA A 182 -7.87 -30.75 -23.43
CA ALA A 182 -8.70 -30.69 -24.62
C ALA A 182 -10.15 -30.31 -24.29
N GLN A 183 -10.76 -29.46 -25.12
CA GLN A 183 -12.01 -28.76 -24.80
C GLN A 183 -13.19 -29.71 -24.50
N GLU A 184 -13.18 -30.90 -25.09
CA GLU A 184 -14.15 -31.99 -24.91
C GLU A 184 -14.06 -32.68 -23.53
N ASP A 185 -12.87 -32.71 -22.93
CA ASP A 185 -12.62 -33.36 -21.63
C ASP A 185 -12.75 -32.38 -20.46
N GLN A 186 -12.65 -31.06 -20.69
CA GLN A 186 -12.66 -30.03 -19.64
C GLN A 186 -13.87 -30.12 -18.70
N ASN A 187 -15.07 -30.45 -19.21
CA ASN A 187 -16.26 -30.59 -18.38
C ASN A 187 -16.18 -31.84 -17.48
N LYS A 188 -15.76 -32.99 -18.02
CA LYS A 188 -15.56 -34.24 -17.27
C LYS A 188 -14.52 -34.04 -16.15
N VAL A 189 -13.41 -33.39 -16.49
CA VAL A 189 -12.31 -33.06 -15.56
C VAL A 189 -12.78 -32.09 -14.47
N ARG A 190 -13.53 -31.04 -14.82
CA ARG A 190 -14.11 -30.09 -13.84
C ARG A 190 -15.06 -30.78 -12.88
N GLU A 191 -15.99 -31.59 -13.39
CA GLU A 191 -16.94 -32.32 -12.54
C GLU A 191 -16.24 -33.30 -11.60
N LYS A 192 -15.28 -34.09 -12.10
CA LYS A 192 -14.57 -35.09 -11.29
C LYS A 192 -13.76 -34.42 -10.19
N LEU A 193 -13.02 -33.35 -10.50
CA LEU A 193 -12.25 -32.59 -9.51
C LEU A 193 -13.13 -31.87 -8.48
N ALA A 194 -14.30 -31.36 -8.88
CA ALA A 194 -15.25 -30.76 -7.96
C ALA A 194 -15.86 -31.80 -7.01
N LYS A 195 -16.27 -32.96 -7.52
CA LYS A 195 -16.93 -34.04 -6.77
C LYS A 195 -15.99 -34.82 -5.85
N GLU A 196 -14.77 -35.11 -6.28
CA GLU A 196 -13.81 -35.97 -5.55
C GLU A 196 -12.83 -35.17 -4.68
N PHE A 197 -12.54 -33.90 -5.01
CA PHE A 197 -11.44 -33.14 -4.39
C PHE A 197 -11.81 -31.71 -3.96
N ASN A 198 -13.05 -31.25 -4.11
CA ASN A 198 -13.46 -29.84 -3.97
C ASN A 198 -12.58 -28.86 -4.80
N CYS A 199 -12.07 -29.32 -5.94
CA CYS A 199 -11.11 -28.58 -6.77
C CYS A 199 -11.76 -28.04 -8.06
N VAL A 200 -11.47 -26.80 -8.42
CA VAL A 200 -11.94 -26.15 -9.66
C VAL A 200 -10.75 -25.89 -10.59
N PRO A 201 -10.61 -26.63 -11.71
CA PRO A 201 -9.52 -26.42 -12.65
C PRO A 201 -9.69 -25.13 -13.46
N VAL A 202 -8.63 -24.32 -13.50
CA VAL A 202 -8.45 -23.23 -14.45
C VAL A 202 -7.77 -23.77 -15.69
N PHE A 203 -8.50 -23.79 -16.81
CA PHE A 203 -7.96 -24.23 -18.09
C PHE A 203 -7.26 -23.06 -18.81
N LEU A 204 -5.99 -23.26 -19.14
CA LEU A 204 -5.16 -22.36 -19.94
C LEU A 204 -4.67 -23.13 -21.16
N SER A 205 -4.63 -22.49 -22.34
CA SER A 205 -3.98 -23.07 -23.51
C SER A 205 -2.47 -23.00 -23.38
N LYS A 206 -1.73 -23.84 -24.10
CA LYS A 206 -0.27 -23.92 -24.04
C LYS A 206 0.39 -22.56 -24.25
N GLU A 207 -0.01 -21.81 -25.28
CA GLU A 207 0.53 -20.47 -25.59
C GLU A 207 0.31 -19.46 -24.45
N ILE A 208 -0.87 -19.46 -23.83
CA ILE A 208 -1.15 -18.58 -22.68
C ILE A 208 -0.32 -19.03 -21.49
N ALA A 209 -0.31 -20.33 -21.19
CA ALA A 209 0.41 -20.90 -20.06
C ALA A 209 1.92 -20.63 -20.14
N GLU A 210 2.52 -20.77 -21.33
CA GLU A 210 3.93 -20.49 -21.61
C GLU A 210 4.26 -19.02 -21.29
N ARG A 211 3.63 -18.05 -21.96
CA ARG A 211 3.89 -16.61 -21.74
C ARG A 211 3.57 -16.11 -20.33
N TYR A 212 2.52 -16.65 -19.70
CA TYR A 212 2.11 -16.29 -18.34
C TYR A 212 3.05 -16.87 -17.29
N TYR A 213 3.31 -18.19 -17.35
CA TYR A 213 4.01 -18.91 -16.30
C TYR A 213 5.52 -18.83 -16.46
N ASN A 214 6.05 -19.13 -17.66
CA ASN A 214 7.48 -19.05 -17.91
C ASN A 214 7.88 -17.58 -18.05
N ASP A 215 7.61 -17.00 -19.22
CA ASP A 215 8.20 -15.75 -19.67
C ASP A 215 7.90 -14.55 -18.74
N PHE A 216 6.69 -14.48 -18.16
CA PHE A 216 6.33 -13.39 -17.23
C PHE A 216 6.56 -13.76 -15.75
N SER A 217 5.99 -14.86 -15.27
CA SER A 217 6.05 -15.18 -13.83
C SER A 217 7.42 -15.70 -13.40
N ASN A 218 8.06 -16.56 -14.21
CA ASN A 218 9.32 -17.21 -13.85
C ASN A 218 10.56 -16.43 -14.35
N ASP A 219 10.46 -15.68 -15.45
CA ASP A 219 11.62 -15.02 -16.08
C ASP A 219 11.63 -13.49 -15.89
N ILE A 220 10.53 -12.90 -15.38
CA ILE A 220 10.47 -11.48 -14.97
C ILE A 220 10.19 -11.35 -13.47
N LEU A 221 9.03 -11.77 -12.96
CA LEU A 221 8.67 -11.53 -11.55
C LEU A 221 9.60 -12.26 -10.57
N TRP A 222 9.85 -13.55 -10.81
CA TRP A 222 10.72 -14.38 -9.95
C TRP A 222 12.15 -13.81 -9.81
N PRO A 223 12.91 -13.47 -10.88
CA PRO A 223 14.23 -12.84 -10.72
C PRO A 223 14.17 -11.51 -9.98
N THR A 224 13.27 -10.57 -10.36
CA THR A 224 13.18 -9.26 -9.67
C THR A 224 12.89 -9.42 -8.17
N PHE A 225 11.98 -10.32 -7.80
CA PHE A 225 11.61 -10.52 -6.38
C PHE A 225 12.73 -11.19 -5.57
N HIS A 226 13.63 -11.93 -6.23
CA HIS A 226 14.83 -12.51 -5.61
C HIS A 226 16.10 -11.68 -5.84
N TYR A 227 15.97 -10.39 -6.19
CA TYR A 227 17.07 -9.43 -6.40
C TYR A 227 18.07 -9.84 -7.51
N VAL A 228 17.66 -10.71 -8.44
CA VAL A 228 18.45 -11.05 -9.63
C VAL A 228 18.14 -10.03 -10.73
N PRO A 229 19.14 -9.33 -11.29
CA PRO A 229 18.92 -8.40 -12.39
C PRO A 229 18.23 -9.07 -13.57
N LEU A 230 17.21 -8.41 -14.13
CA LEU A 230 16.45 -8.95 -15.26
C LEU A 230 17.35 -9.22 -16.47
N PRO A 231 17.15 -10.31 -17.23
CA PRO A 231 17.92 -10.61 -18.44
C PRO A 231 17.91 -9.49 -19.49
N LEU A 232 16.92 -8.60 -19.43
CA LEU A 232 16.78 -7.36 -20.23
C LEU A 232 17.93 -6.35 -20.02
N PHE A 233 18.73 -6.50 -18.97
CA PHE A 233 19.85 -5.62 -18.62
C PHE A 233 21.21 -6.34 -18.58
N LYS A 234 21.33 -7.55 -19.17
CA LYS A 234 22.64 -8.19 -19.37
C LYS A 234 23.43 -7.36 -20.40
N ALA A 235 24.72 -7.14 -20.18
CA ALA A 235 25.54 -6.40 -21.14
C ALA A 235 25.54 -7.13 -22.50
N GLY A 236 25.06 -6.46 -23.55
CA GLY A 236 24.87 -7.02 -24.89
C GLY A 236 23.48 -7.59 -25.20
N SER A 237 22.51 -7.57 -24.28
CA SER A 237 21.13 -8.01 -24.58
C SER A 237 20.26 -6.87 -25.12
N GLU A 238 19.94 -6.88 -26.41
CA GLU A 238 19.00 -5.91 -27.02
C GLU A 238 17.51 -6.21 -26.70
N LYS A 239 17.22 -7.22 -25.86
CA LYS A 239 15.86 -7.66 -25.54
C LYS A 239 15.08 -6.55 -24.79
N LYS A 240 14.17 -5.89 -25.51
CA LYS A 240 13.17 -4.97 -24.94
C LYS A 240 12.11 -5.75 -24.16
N PHE A 241 11.46 -5.10 -23.18
CA PHE A 241 10.32 -5.67 -22.47
C PHE A 241 9.14 -5.91 -23.41
N ASP A 242 8.63 -7.14 -23.47
CA ASP A 242 7.52 -7.54 -24.33
C ASP A 242 6.18 -7.46 -23.59
N PHE A 243 5.36 -6.47 -23.96
CA PHE A 243 4.03 -6.26 -23.38
C PHE A 243 3.05 -7.41 -23.65
N ARG A 244 3.29 -8.28 -24.65
CA ARG A 244 2.46 -9.47 -24.90
C ARG A 244 2.50 -10.46 -23.74
N LEU A 245 3.59 -10.47 -22.98
CA LEU A 245 3.74 -11.28 -21.76
C LEU A 245 2.85 -10.75 -20.62
N TRP A 246 2.76 -9.42 -20.50
CA TRP A 246 1.83 -8.76 -19.57
C TRP A 246 0.37 -8.95 -19.99
N ASP A 247 0.06 -8.97 -21.29
CA ASP A 247 -1.27 -9.31 -21.81
C ASP A 247 -1.64 -10.77 -21.48
N ALA A 248 -0.71 -11.71 -21.64
CA ALA A 248 -0.91 -13.11 -21.20
C ALA A 248 -1.13 -13.20 -19.67
N TYR A 249 -0.37 -12.48 -18.85
CA TYR A 249 -0.54 -12.46 -17.39
C TYR A 249 -1.90 -11.89 -16.97
N LYS A 250 -2.34 -10.78 -17.57
CA LYS A 250 -3.70 -10.22 -17.38
C LYS A 250 -4.78 -11.20 -17.83
N LEU A 251 -4.61 -11.87 -18.96
CA LEU A 251 -5.57 -12.84 -19.49
C LEU A 251 -5.68 -14.08 -18.59
N ALA A 252 -4.56 -14.61 -18.11
CA ALA A 252 -4.54 -15.69 -17.12
C ALA A 252 -5.25 -15.27 -15.83
N ASN A 253 -4.89 -14.13 -15.23
CA ASN A 253 -5.57 -13.58 -14.04
C ASN A 253 -7.08 -13.40 -14.27
N LYS A 254 -7.52 -13.03 -15.48
CA LYS A 254 -8.95 -12.98 -15.87
C LYS A 254 -9.60 -14.37 -15.93
N ARG A 255 -8.92 -15.42 -16.40
CA ARG A 255 -9.42 -16.82 -16.33
C ARG A 255 -9.56 -17.30 -14.89
N PHE A 256 -8.60 -16.97 -14.02
CA PHE A 256 -8.70 -17.23 -12.57
C PHE A 256 -9.90 -16.51 -11.95
N ALA A 257 -10.12 -15.22 -12.27
CA ALA A 257 -11.30 -14.48 -11.82
C ALA A 257 -12.62 -15.11 -12.29
N GLN A 258 -12.68 -15.61 -13.54
CA GLN A 258 -13.85 -16.33 -14.05
C GLN A 258 -14.13 -17.62 -13.25
N ALA A 259 -13.10 -18.39 -12.90
CA ALA A 259 -13.27 -19.62 -12.11
C ALA A 259 -13.71 -19.33 -10.65
N VAL A 260 -13.22 -18.26 -10.03
CA VAL A 260 -13.71 -17.80 -8.71
C VAL A 260 -15.20 -17.42 -8.81
N ASN A 261 -15.57 -16.62 -9.80
CA ASN A 261 -16.95 -16.15 -10.00
C ASN A 261 -17.95 -17.28 -10.30
N GLN A 262 -17.50 -18.47 -10.69
CA GLN A 262 -18.35 -19.66 -10.89
C GLN A 262 -18.76 -20.35 -9.57
N VAL A 263 -18.04 -20.11 -8.46
CA VAL A 263 -18.31 -20.76 -7.17
C VAL A 263 -18.56 -19.78 -6.01
N TYR A 264 -18.17 -18.51 -6.17
CA TYR A 264 -18.33 -17.46 -5.16
C TYR A 264 -19.80 -17.17 -4.80
N ARG A 265 -20.06 -16.96 -3.51
CA ARG A 265 -21.31 -16.49 -2.92
C ARG A 265 -21.01 -15.36 -1.95
N ASP A 266 -21.97 -14.44 -1.81
CA ASP A 266 -21.84 -13.33 -0.87
C ASP A 266 -21.63 -13.80 0.58
N GLY A 267 -20.48 -13.43 1.15
CA GLY A 267 -20.06 -13.79 2.50
C GLY A 267 -18.82 -14.69 2.56
N ASP A 268 -18.47 -15.36 1.45
CA ASP A 268 -17.25 -16.18 1.34
C ASP A 268 -15.97 -15.38 1.62
N TYR A 269 -14.94 -16.09 2.05
CA TYR A 269 -13.55 -15.62 2.04
C TYR A 269 -12.83 -16.13 0.80
N VAL A 270 -12.13 -15.27 0.07
CA VAL A 270 -11.24 -15.64 -1.03
C VAL A 270 -9.80 -15.40 -0.59
N TRP A 271 -8.98 -16.45 -0.57
CA TRP A 271 -7.56 -16.37 -0.21
C TRP A 271 -6.70 -16.70 -1.43
N ILE A 272 -5.99 -15.70 -1.93
CA ILE A 272 -5.19 -15.75 -3.15
C ILE A 272 -3.72 -15.89 -2.78
N HIS A 273 -2.98 -16.72 -3.51
CA HIS A 273 -1.56 -16.95 -3.27
C HIS A 273 -0.67 -16.50 -4.43
N ASP A 274 0.40 -15.82 -4.04
CA ASP A 274 1.67 -15.69 -4.73
C ASP A 274 1.74 -14.69 -5.91
N TYR A 275 2.96 -14.44 -6.38
CA TYR A 275 3.29 -13.48 -7.46
C TYR A 275 2.61 -13.76 -8.81
N HIS A 276 2.09 -14.97 -8.99
CA HIS A 276 1.32 -15.40 -10.15
C HIS A 276 -0.03 -14.66 -10.29
N LEU A 277 -0.65 -14.28 -9.16
CA LEU A 277 -2.06 -13.86 -9.11
C LEU A 277 -2.26 -12.44 -8.54
N MET A 278 -1.29 -11.54 -8.78
CA MET A 278 -1.26 -10.20 -8.16
C MET A 278 -2.34 -9.26 -8.72
N ASN A 279 -2.88 -9.51 -9.92
CA ASN A 279 -3.97 -8.71 -10.48
C ASN A 279 -5.36 -9.20 -10.02
N LEU A 280 -5.44 -10.40 -9.44
CA LEU A 280 -6.71 -11.03 -9.09
C LEU A 280 -7.52 -10.29 -8.01
N PRO A 281 -6.94 -9.69 -6.94
CA PRO A 281 -7.71 -8.97 -5.93
C PRO A 281 -8.56 -7.84 -6.50
N ALA A 282 -7.97 -6.95 -7.32
CA ALA A 282 -8.71 -5.86 -7.97
C ALA A 282 -9.76 -6.37 -8.97
N LEU A 283 -9.48 -7.45 -9.71
CA LEU A 283 -10.45 -8.05 -10.64
C LEU A 283 -11.69 -8.60 -9.91
N LEU A 284 -11.51 -9.23 -8.75
CA LEU A 284 -12.61 -9.71 -7.92
C LEU A 284 -13.35 -8.56 -7.24
N ARG A 285 -12.63 -7.61 -6.61
CA ARG A 285 -13.22 -6.41 -5.97
C ARG A 285 -14.13 -5.64 -6.93
N LYS A 286 -13.72 -5.48 -8.20
CA LYS A 286 -14.49 -4.79 -9.24
C LYS A 286 -15.78 -5.51 -9.63
N ARG A 287 -15.87 -6.85 -9.46
CA ARG A 287 -17.08 -7.64 -9.74
C ARG A 287 -17.94 -7.84 -8.49
N HIS A 288 -17.31 -8.00 -7.33
CA HIS A 288 -17.92 -8.28 -6.04
C HIS A 288 -17.35 -7.32 -4.97
N PRO A 289 -17.88 -6.08 -4.85
CA PRO A 289 -17.31 -5.06 -3.96
C PRO A 289 -17.22 -5.47 -2.48
N ARG A 290 -18.13 -6.35 -2.03
CA ARG A 290 -18.20 -6.90 -0.66
C ARG A 290 -17.44 -8.23 -0.48
N CYS A 291 -16.69 -8.69 -1.48
CA CYS A 291 -15.88 -9.89 -1.36
C CYS A 291 -14.83 -9.71 -0.27
N LYS A 292 -14.57 -10.74 0.53
CA LYS A 292 -13.51 -10.74 1.54
C LYS A 292 -12.27 -11.35 0.88
N ILE A 293 -11.22 -10.58 0.69
CA ILE A 293 -10.05 -10.94 -0.13
C ILE A 293 -8.78 -10.84 0.70
N GLY A 294 -8.18 -11.99 1.00
CA GLY A 294 -6.79 -12.06 1.46
C GLY A 294 -5.86 -12.39 0.30
N TRP A 295 -4.68 -11.77 0.24
CA TRP A 295 -3.59 -12.21 -0.64
C TRP A 295 -2.30 -12.42 0.16
N PHE A 296 -1.51 -13.43 -0.20
CA PHE A 296 -0.28 -13.81 0.50
C PHE A 296 0.87 -14.13 -0.46
N LEU A 297 2.05 -13.53 -0.25
CA LEU A 297 3.27 -13.74 -1.05
C LEU A 297 4.20 -14.79 -0.43
N HIS A 298 4.60 -15.81 -1.20
CA HIS A 298 5.53 -16.85 -0.73
C HIS A 298 7.00 -16.59 -1.10
N THR A 299 7.28 -15.58 -1.92
CA THR A 299 8.63 -15.09 -2.24
C THR A 299 9.02 -13.92 -1.31
N PRO A 300 10.27 -13.42 -1.35
CA PRO A 300 10.55 -12.09 -0.86
C PRO A 300 9.72 -11.05 -1.61
N PHE A 301 9.50 -9.89 -1.01
CA PHE A 301 9.17 -8.67 -1.74
C PHE A 301 10.44 -7.80 -1.83
N PRO A 302 10.84 -7.32 -3.02
CA PRO A 302 12.10 -6.61 -3.21
C PRO A 302 11.99 -5.13 -2.80
N SER A 303 13.13 -4.47 -2.58
CA SER A 303 13.17 -3.04 -2.28
C SER A 303 12.53 -2.21 -3.39
N SER A 304 12.00 -1.03 -3.06
CA SER A 304 11.36 -0.12 -4.02
C SER A 304 12.27 0.25 -5.20
N GLU A 305 13.59 0.31 -5.00
CA GLU A 305 14.59 0.54 -6.06
C GLU A 305 14.75 -0.64 -7.03
N MET A 306 14.64 -1.88 -6.54
CA MET A 306 14.62 -3.07 -7.41
C MET A 306 13.24 -3.25 -8.07
N TYR A 307 12.15 -3.01 -7.32
CA TYR A 307 10.78 -3.14 -7.82
C TYR A 307 10.46 -2.16 -8.96
N ARG A 308 10.93 -0.90 -8.88
CA ARG A 308 10.70 0.12 -9.91
C ARG A 308 11.41 -0.14 -11.24
N THR A 309 12.16 -1.23 -11.37
CA THR A 309 12.67 -1.71 -12.66
C THR A 309 11.59 -2.37 -13.53
N LEU A 310 10.45 -2.79 -12.95
CA LEU A 310 9.33 -3.41 -13.64
C LEU A 310 8.49 -2.37 -14.42
N PRO A 311 8.42 -2.41 -15.77
CA PRO A 311 7.66 -1.44 -16.56
C PRO A 311 6.15 -1.44 -16.30
N VAL A 312 5.63 -2.53 -15.73
CA VAL A 312 4.22 -2.71 -15.34
C VAL A 312 4.01 -2.80 -13.82
N GLY A 313 5.02 -2.39 -13.03
CA GLY A 313 5.00 -2.50 -11.57
C GLY A 313 3.88 -1.70 -10.91
N LYS A 314 3.50 -0.52 -11.46
CA LYS A 314 2.39 0.28 -10.94
C LYS A 314 1.07 -0.51 -10.98
N GLN A 315 0.75 -1.11 -12.12
CA GLN A 315 -0.49 -1.85 -12.33
C GLN A 315 -0.56 -3.14 -11.51
N ILE A 316 0.59 -3.74 -11.18
CA ILE A 316 0.68 -4.90 -10.28
C ILE A 316 0.37 -4.49 -8.83
N LEU A 317 0.88 -3.33 -8.37
CA LEU A 317 0.55 -2.81 -7.03
C LEU A 317 -0.93 -2.40 -6.94
N GLU A 318 -1.46 -1.71 -7.94
CA GLU A 318 -2.90 -1.39 -8.07
C GLU A 318 -3.77 -2.68 -8.08
N GLY A 319 -3.27 -3.76 -8.70
CA GLY A 319 -3.89 -5.08 -8.68
C GLY A 319 -4.03 -5.70 -7.28
N LEU A 320 -3.01 -5.51 -6.43
CA LEU A 320 -2.99 -6.01 -5.05
C LEU A 320 -3.88 -5.19 -4.11
N LEU A 321 -3.97 -3.87 -4.31
CA LEU A 321 -4.71 -2.94 -3.45
C LEU A 321 -6.25 -3.14 -3.49
N GLY A 322 -6.74 -4.16 -4.20
CA GLY A 322 -8.11 -4.68 -4.04
C GLY A 322 -8.33 -5.63 -2.86
N ALA A 323 -7.26 -6.08 -2.16
CA ALA A 323 -7.34 -7.00 -1.02
C ALA A 323 -7.65 -6.28 0.31
N ASP A 324 -8.33 -6.96 1.23
CA ASP A 324 -8.55 -6.50 2.61
C ASP A 324 -7.34 -6.78 3.50
N LEU A 325 -6.62 -7.89 3.24
CA LEU A 325 -5.38 -8.27 3.93
C LEU A 325 -4.29 -8.70 2.93
N LEU A 326 -3.09 -8.15 3.10
CA LEU A 326 -1.88 -8.42 2.33
C LEU A 326 -0.80 -9.01 3.26
N GLY A 327 -0.46 -10.28 3.08
CA GLY A 327 0.44 -11.03 3.95
C GLY A 327 1.80 -11.36 3.33
N PHE A 328 2.84 -11.27 4.15
CA PHE A 328 4.24 -11.56 3.80
C PHE A 328 4.92 -12.44 4.86
N HIS A 329 5.99 -13.15 4.51
CA HIS A 329 6.74 -13.97 5.48
C HIS A 329 7.51 -13.19 6.55
N THR A 330 8.02 -12.00 6.23
CA THR A 330 8.88 -11.19 7.13
C THR A 330 8.45 -9.73 7.14
N TYR A 331 8.83 -9.02 8.21
CA TYR A 331 8.59 -7.57 8.33
C TYR A 331 9.34 -6.78 7.25
N ASP A 332 10.52 -7.21 6.81
CA ASP A 332 11.27 -6.56 5.75
C ASP A 332 10.53 -6.57 4.41
N TYR A 333 9.89 -7.69 4.05
CA TYR A 333 9.11 -7.78 2.81
C TYR A 333 7.88 -6.87 2.88
N ALA A 334 7.17 -6.85 4.01
CA ALA A 334 6.04 -5.95 4.24
C ALA A 334 6.46 -4.46 4.20
N ARG A 335 7.58 -4.11 4.84
CA ARG A 335 8.18 -2.76 4.84
C ARG A 335 8.61 -2.31 3.44
N HIS A 336 9.20 -3.21 2.65
CA HIS A 336 9.54 -2.93 1.25
C HIS A 336 8.30 -2.76 0.36
N PHE A 337 7.24 -3.54 0.60
CA PHE A 337 5.96 -3.39 -0.10
C PHE A 337 5.28 -2.05 0.22
N LEU A 338 5.23 -1.64 1.49
CA LEU A 338 4.75 -0.30 1.90
C LEU A 338 5.56 0.80 1.18
N SER A 339 6.89 0.71 1.19
CA SER A 339 7.76 1.67 0.49
C SER A 339 7.47 1.74 -1.03
N ALA A 340 7.26 0.60 -1.68
CA ALA A 340 6.91 0.57 -3.11
C ALA A 340 5.54 1.21 -3.39
N CYS A 341 4.53 0.95 -2.55
CA CYS A 341 3.20 1.54 -2.69
C CYS A 341 3.19 3.06 -2.47
N SER A 342 3.97 3.57 -1.51
CA SER A 342 4.07 5.03 -1.32
C SER A 342 4.86 5.74 -2.43
N ARG A 343 5.79 5.04 -3.10
CA ARG A 343 6.65 5.62 -4.15
C ARG A 343 6.12 5.50 -5.58
N ILE A 344 5.30 4.49 -5.90
CA ILE A 344 4.99 4.13 -7.30
C ILE A 344 3.54 4.46 -7.72
N PRO A 345 2.49 3.91 -7.08
CA PRO A 345 1.12 4.40 -7.28
C PRO A 345 0.86 5.71 -6.51
N GLY A 346 1.60 5.98 -5.43
CA GLY A 346 1.47 7.19 -4.61
C GLY A 346 0.51 7.02 -3.41
N ALA A 347 0.36 5.79 -2.90
CA ALA A 347 -0.61 5.45 -1.87
C ALA A 347 -0.22 5.99 -0.48
N THR A 348 -1.22 6.25 0.36
CA THR A 348 -1.02 6.65 1.76
C THR A 348 -0.74 5.41 2.60
N THR A 349 0.47 5.29 3.13
CA THR A 349 0.96 4.08 3.82
C THR A 349 1.23 4.32 5.29
N SER A 350 0.73 3.44 6.14
CA SER A 350 0.98 3.41 7.58
C SER A 350 1.55 2.05 8.02
N PRO A 351 2.10 1.90 9.23
CA PRO A 351 2.45 0.60 9.79
C PRO A 351 1.27 -0.38 9.94
N LYS A 352 0.02 0.10 9.85
CA LYS A 352 -1.20 -0.71 9.96
C LYS A 352 -1.74 -1.21 8.61
N GLY A 353 -1.26 -0.65 7.49
CA GLY A 353 -1.82 -0.89 6.16
C GLY A 353 -1.81 0.36 5.26
N ILE A 354 -2.48 0.25 4.12
CA ILE A 354 -2.46 1.20 3.00
C ILE A 354 -3.87 1.72 2.73
N GLU A 355 -4.06 3.03 2.67
CA GLU A 355 -5.25 3.66 2.10
C GLU A 355 -5.03 3.91 0.60
N TRP A 356 -5.95 3.42 -0.23
CA TRP A 356 -5.95 3.59 -1.68
C TRP A 356 -7.39 3.79 -2.17
N GLU A 357 -7.66 4.94 -2.79
CA GLU A 357 -9.02 5.37 -3.17
C GLU A 357 -10.00 5.25 -1.97
N ASP A 358 -11.16 4.60 -2.16
CA ASP A 358 -12.17 4.35 -1.13
C ASP A 358 -11.80 3.20 -0.16
N HIS A 359 -10.66 2.52 -0.35
CA HIS A 359 -10.35 1.22 0.26
C HIS A 359 -9.12 1.22 1.18
N PHE A 360 -9.12 0.32 2.18
CA PHE A 360 -7.99 0.11 3.09
C PHE A 360 -7.50 -1.34 3.05
N SER A 361 -6.26 -1.54 2.62
CA SER A 361 -5.58 -2.83 2.65
C SER A 361 -4.76 -2.97 3.93
N SER A 362 -5.16 -3.85 4.85
CA SER A 362 -4.33 -4.19 6.01
C SER A 362 -3.08 -4.94 5.55
N VAL A 363 -1.93 -4.73 6.20
CA VAL A 363 -0.67 -5.42 5.88
C VAL A 363 -0.20 -6.21 7.11
N GLY A 364 0.14 -7.48 6.92
CA GLY A 364 0.51 -8.39 8.02
C GLY A 364 1.70 -9.29 7.71
N VAL A 365 2.31 -9.83 8.77
CA VAL A 365 3.49 -10.70 8.70
C VAL A 365 3.15 -12.08 9.27
N PHE A 366 3.24 -13.11 8.43
CA PHE A 366 2.90 -14.49 8.77
C PHE A 366 3.98 -15.43 8.19
N PRO A 367 5.02 -15.80 8.95
CA PRO A 367 5.98 -16.80 8.52
C PRO A 367 5.28 -18.16 8.37
N ILE A 368 5.49 -18.85 7.25
CA ILE A 368 4.91 -20.18 7.01
C ILE A 368 5.79 -21.27 7.64
N GLY A 369 5.18 -22.22 8.32
CA GLY A 369 5.84 -23.40 8.88
C GLY A 369 5.70 -24.65 8.01
N ILE A 370 5.95 -25.80 8.63
CA ILE A 370 5.61 -27.14 8.11
C ILE A 370 4.55 -27.81 9.00
N ASP A 371 4.22 -29.06 8.69
CA ASP A 371 3.50 -30.00 9.55
C ASP A 371 4.54 -30.86 10.28
N PRO A 372 4.83 -30.63 11.58
CA PRO A 372 5.83 -31.40 12.33
C PRO A 372 5.47 -32.89 12.43
N GLU A 373 4.21 -33.18 12.72
CA GLU A 373 3.67 -34.51 12.96
C GLU A 373 3.78 -35.41 11.70
N HIS A 374 3.66 -34.84 10.50
CA HIS A 374 3.90 -35.54 9.24
C HIS A 374 5.34 -36.06 9.12
N PHE A 375 6.35 -35.27 9.52
CA PHE A 375 7.75 -35.67 9.45
C PHE A 375 8.12 -36.64 10.58
N GLU A 376 7.60 -36.45 11.79
CA GLU A 376 7.72 -37.43 12.89
C GLU A 376 7.12 -38.79 12.48
N GLY A 377 5.90 -38.79 11.91
CA GLY A 377 5.22 -40.00 11.45
C GLY A 377 5.82 -40.67 10.20
N ILE A 378 6.67 -40.00 9.43
CA ILE A 378 7.50 -40.64 8.39
C ILE A 378 8.78 -41.22 9.02
N LEU A 379 9.40 -40.51 9.97
CA LEU A 379 10.62 -40.94 10.64
C LEU A 379 10.42 -42.25 11.43
N GLU A 380 9.23 -42.46 11.99
CA GLU A 380 8.88 -43.68 12.75
C GLU A 380 8.61 -44.93 11.89
N LYS A 381 8.46 -44.82 10.56
CA LYS A 381 8.10 -45.97 9.72
C LYS A 381 9.21 -47.03 9.70
N PRO A 382 8.88 -48.34 9.75
CA PRO A 382 9.88 -49.41 9.64
C PRO A 382 10.75 -49.31 8.38
N GLU A 383 10.17 -48.90 7.25
CA GLU A 383 10.89 -48.64 5.99
C GLU A 383 11.96 -47.56 6.16
N THR A 384 11.62 -46.41 6.76
CA THR A 384 12.53 -45.30 7.04
C THR A 384 13.62 -45.74 8.03
N GLN A 385 13.26 -46.49 9.07
CA GLN A 385 14.20 -46.98 10.09
C GLN A 385 15.19 -48.01 9.56
N THR A 386 14.76 -48.92 8.68
CA THR A 386 15.69 -49.79 7.93
C THR A 386 16.58 -48.95 7.03
N ARG A 387 16.01 -47.98 6.30
CA ARG A 387 16.78 -47.14 5.38
C ARG A 387 17.84 -46.27 6.06
N ILE A 388 17.56 -45.79 7.26
CA ILE A 388 18.53 -45.09 8.13
C ILE A 388 19.72 -46.02 8.45
N LYS A 389 19.48 -47.30 8.77
CA LYS A 389 20.55 -48.27 9.04
C LYS A 389 21.42 -48.52 7.81
N ASP A 390 20.83 -48.73 6.63
CA ASP A 390 21.58 -48.87 5.36
C ASP A 390 22.54 -47.69 5.14
N LEU A 391 22.06 -46.46 5.42
CA LEU A 391 22.80 -45.22 5.24
C LEU A 391 23.84 -44.99 6.35
N CYS A 392 23.66 -45.57 7.53
CA CYS A 392 24.67 -45.62 8.60
C CYS A 392 25.79 -46.60 8.27
N GLU A 393 25.48 -47.79 7.78
CA GLU A 393 26.48 -48.78 7.35
C GLU A 393 27.24 -48.30 6.11
N LYS A 394 26.54 -47.83 5.08
CA LYS A 394 27.16 -47.33 3.83
C LYS A 394 28.12 -46.16 4.04
N PHE A 395 27.82 -45.28 4.99
CA PHE A 395 28.62 -44.08 5.29
C PHE A 395 29.25 -44.16 6.68
N ALA A 396 29.63 -45.37 7.13
CA ALA A 396 30.34 -45.57 8.38
C ALA A 396 31.68 -44.81 8.38
N GLY A 397 32.03 -44.18 9.50
CA GLY A 397 33.22 -43.32 9.62
C GLY A 397 33.13 -41.96 8.90
N CYS A 398 32.16 -41.76 7.99
CA CYS A 398 32.02 -40.54 7.20
C CYS A 398 30.97 -39.58 7.79
N LYS A 399 31.33 -38.30 7.82
CA LYS A 399 30.41 -37.19 8.14
C LYS A 399 29.60 -36.79 6.91
N ILE A 400 28.29 -36.65 7.06
CA ILE A 400 27.39 -36.25 5.96
C ILE A 400 26.99 -34.78 6.11
N ILE A 401 27.31 -33.98 5.11
CA ILE A 401 26.68 -32.69 4.83
C ILE A 401 25.53 -32.94 3.84
N ILE A 402 24.35 -32.35 4.05
CA ILE A 402 23.23 -32.44 3.12
C ILE A 402 22.79 -31.06 2.60
N GLY A 403 22.57 -30.98 1.28
CA GLY A 403 21.85 -29.90 0.61
C GLY A 403 20.66 -30.48 -0.15
N VAL A 404 19.46 -29.93 0.06
CA VAL A 404 18.23 -30.31 -0.64
C VAL A 404 17.59 -29.06 -1.20
N ASP A 405 17.47 -28.97 -2.53
CA ASP A 405 16.95 -27.79 -3.20
C ASP A 405 16.17 -28.19 -4.47
N ARG A 406 15.32 -27.28 -4.96
CA ARG A 406 14.98 -27.26 -6.39
C ARG A 406 16.21 -26.77 -7.16
N MET A 407 16.41 -27.31 -8.35
CA MET A 407 17.41 -26.83 -9.30
C MET A 407 17.01 -25.42 -9.77
N ASP A 408 17.49 -24.38 -9.07
CA ASP A 408 17.04 -22.99 -9.18
C ASP A 408 18.15 -22.05 -8.71
N TYR A 409 18.41 -20.96 -9.44
CA TYR A 409 19.58 -20.09 -9.20
C TYR A 409 19.52 -19.39 -7.84
N ILE A 410 18.32 -19.13 -7.30
CA ILE A 410 18.16 -18.48 -5.99
C ILE A 410 18.71 -19.33 -4.84
N LYS A 411 18.82 -20.66 -5.04
CA LYS A 411 19.21 -21.61 -3.99
C LYS A 411 20.71 -21.68 -3.72
N GLY A 412 21.53 -21.04 -4.55
CA GLY A 412 22.97 -20.91 -4.30
C GLY A 412 23.73 -22.24 -4.35
N ILE A 413 23.27 -23.23 -5.10
CA ILE A 413 23.96 -24.52 -5.28
C ILE A 413 25.42 -24.33 -5.78
N PRO A 414 25.74 -23.43 -6.74
CA PRO A 414 27.12 -23.07 -7.07
C PRO A 414 27.96 -22.61 -5.86
N HIS A 415 27.40 -21.76 -5.02
CA HIS A 415 28.07 -21.24 -3.82
C HIS A 415 28.31 -22.36 -2.79
N ARG A 416 27.40 -23.34 -2.69
CA ARG A 416 27.59 -24.56 -1.90
C ARG A 416 28.77 -25.40 -2.41
N MET A 417 28.90 -25.56 -3.72
CA MET A 417 30.00 -26.31 -4.33
C MET A 417 31.35 -25.59 -4.12
N LEU A 418 31.38 -24.27 -4.29
CA LEU A 418 32.57 -23.45 -4.01
C LEU A 418 32.95 -23.47 -2.51
N ALA A 419 31.98 -23.48 -1.60
CA ALA A 419 32.22 -23.69 -0.17
C ALA A 419 32.83 -25.06 0.12
N MET A 420 32.32 -26.13 -0.50
CA MET A 420 32.84 -27.49 -0.34
C MET A 420 34.27 -27.62 -0.90
N GLU A 421 34.55 -27.05 -2.07
CA GLU A 421 35.92 -26.97 -2.61
C GLU A 421 36.86 -26.19 -1.69
N ARG A 422 36.40 -25.05 -1.14
CA ARG A 422 37.19 -24.23 -0.22
C ARG A 422 37.47 -24.94 1.10
N PHE A 423 36.48 -25.68 1.62
CA PHE A 423 36.59 -26.54 2.80
C PHE A 423 37.62 -27.66 2.59
N LEU A 424 37.46 -28.50 1.55
CA LEU A 424 38.38 -29.59 1.20
C LEU A 424 39.80 -29.10 0.85
N SER A 425 39.92 -27.86 0.36
CA SER A 425 41.22 -27.21 0.14
C SER A 425 41.88 -26.77 1.45
N LYS A 426 41.12 -26.20 2.39
CA LYS A 426 41.61 -25.61 3.65
C LYS A 426 41.85 -26.63 4.75
N TYR A 427 41.10 -27.73 4.76
CA TYR A 427 41.12 -28.79 5.78
C TYR A 427 41.41 -30.15 5.11
N PRO A 428 42.66 -30.45 4.72
CA PRO A 428 42.99 -31.66 3.97
C PRO A 428 42.59 -32.97 4.68
N GLU A 429 42.63 -33.00 6.01
CA GLU A 429 42.21 -34.08 6.88
C GLU A 429 40.72 -34.44 6.78
N ARG A 430 39.90 -33.53 6.23
CA ARG A 430 38.47 -33.73 5.98
C ARG A 430 38.16 -34.45 4.67
N ARG A 431 39.15 -34.60 3.77
CA ARG A 431 38.92 -35.07 2.39
C ARG A 431 38.29 -36.45 2.30
N GLU A 432 38.77 -37.40 3.09
CA GLU A 432 38.30 -38.80 3.09
C GLU A 432 37.34 -39.11 4.27
N SER A 433 37.00 -38.10 5.08
CA SER A 433 36.13 -38.26 6.25
C SER A 433 34.82 -37.47 6.18
N VAL A 434 34.58 -36.72 5.09
CA VAL A 434 33.37 -35.91 4.86
C VAL A 434 32.84 -36.11 3.44
N VAL A 435 31.51 -36.22 3.30
CA VAL A 435 30.78 -36.22 2.02
C VAL A 435 29.69 -35.15 2.00
N LEU A 436 29.47 -34.53 0.85
CA LEU A 436 28.30 -33.69 0.57
C LEU A 436 27.29 -34.49 -0.28
N ILE A 437 26.09 -34.66 0.23
CA ILE A 437 24.95 -35.18 -0.54
C ILE A 437 24.11 -33.99 -1.00
N GLN A 438 24.10 -33.72 -2.31
CA GLN A 438 23.27 -32.69 -2.92
C GLN A 438 22.12 -33.34 -3.69
N ILE A 439 20.90 -33.15 -3.20
CA ILE A 439 19.68 -33.42 -3.96
C ILE A 439 19.30 -32.12 -4.68
N ALA A 440 19.16 -32.20 -6.01
CA ALA A 440 18.66 -31.13 -6.85
C ALA A 440 17.41 -31.65 -7.56
N VAL A 441 16.22 -31.18 -7.15
CA VAL A 441 14.96 -31.57 -7.78
C VAL A 441 14.80 -30.79 -9.09
N PRO A 442 14.64 -31.44 -10.25
CA PRO A 442 14.47 -30.76 -11.54
C PRO A 442 13.35 -29.73 -11.50
N SER A 443 13.59 -28.53 -12.06
CA SER A 443 12.64 -27.42 -12.04
C SER A 443 12.77 -26.59 -13.31
N ARG A 444 11.63 -26.13 -13.87
CA ARG A 444 11.56 -25.20 -15.03
C ARG A 444 12.50 -25.58 -16.19
N THR A 445 12.56 -26.85 -16.54
CA THR A 445 13.55 -27.41 -17.51
C THR A 445 13.46 -26.85 -18.93
N GLY A 446 12.37 -26.16 -19.30
CA GLY A 446 12.25 -25.43 -20.57
C GLY A 446 12.91 -24.04 -20.59
N VAL A 447 13.37 -23.51 -19.45
CA VAL A 447 13.98 -22.18 -19.34
C VAL A 447 15.51 -22.28 -19.48
N GLU A 448 16.10 -21.42 -20.31
CA GLU A 448 17.52 -21.47 -20.68
C GLU A 448 18.45 -21.32 -19.47
N GLU A 449 18.23 -20.31 -18.63
CA GLU A 449 18.99 -20.08 -17.38
C GLU A 449 19.04 -21.32 -16.45
N TYR A 450 17.99 -22.15 -16.45
CA TYR A 450 17.93 -23.36 -15.61
C TYR A 450 18.78 -24.49 -16.20
N GLN A 451 18.84 -24.60 -17.53
CA GLN A 451 19.71 -25.53 -18.23
C GLN A 451 21.19 -25.14 -18.07
N GLN A 452 21.51 -23.86 -18.26
CA GLN A 452 22.86 -23.31 -18.04
C GLN A 452 23.34 -23.55 -16.60
N LEU A 453 22.49 -23.30 -15.60
CA LEU A 453 22.79 -23.54 -14.19
C LEU A 453 23.04 -25.03 -13.89
N ALA A 454 22.21 -25.93 -14.43
CA ALA A 454 22.40 -27.37 -14.26
C ALA A 454 23.71 -27.87 -14.89
N ALA A 455 24.07 -27.36 -16.09
CA ALA A 455 25.35 -27.65 -16.73
C ALA A 455 26.54 -27.18 -15.89
N SER A 456 26.48 -25.96 -15.34
CA SER A 456 27.51 -25.42 -14.46
C SER A 456 27.65 -26.21 -13.14
N VAL A 457 26.54 -26.63 -12.53
CA VAL A 457 26.60 -27.49 -11.32
C VAL A 457 27.18 -28.86 -11.62
N ASN A 458 26.87 -29.47 -12.78
CA ASN A 458 27.49 -30.73 -13.21
C ASN A 458 29.01 -30.59 -13.40
N GLU A 459 29.48 -29.49 -14.03
CA GLU A 459 30.91 -29.19 -14.17
C GLU A 459 31.59 -29.08 -12.80
N MET A 460 31.05 -28.25 -11.89
CA MET A 460 31.62 -28.08 -10.55
C MET A 460 31.65 -29.38 -9.75
N VAL A 461 30.61 -30.22 -9.82
CA VAL A 461 30.60 -31.55 -9.16
C VAL A 461 31.70 -32.45 -9.74
N GLY A 462 31.83 -32.51 -11.07
CA GLY A 462 32.89 -33.27 -11.74
C GLY A 462 34.29 -32.78 -11.36
N ARG A 463 34.48 -31.46 -11.33
CA ARG A 463 35.74 -30.79 -10.97
C ARG A 463 36.14 -31.02 -9.52
N ILE A 464 35.19 -31.02 -8.58
CA ILE A 464 35.46 -31.31 -7.16
C ILE A 464 35.76 -32.80 -6.95
N ASN A 465 34.95 -33.70 -7.52
CA ASN A 465 35.17 -35.14 -7.40
C ASN A 465 36.48 -35.59 -8.06
N GLY A 466 36.83 -35.04 -9.23
CA GLY A 466 38.11 -35.32 -9.89
C GLY A 466 39.34 -34.72 -9.18
N ARG A 467 39.16 -33.73 -8.30
CA ARG A 467 40.25 -33.07 -7.56
C ARG A 467 40.49 -33.62 -6.15
N PHE A 468 39.45 -34.11 -5.48
CA PHE A 468 39.52 -34.55 -4.07
C PHE A 468 38.97 -35.97 -3.83
N GLY A 469 38.43 -36.64 -4.85
CA GLY A 469 37.99 -38.03 -4.75
C GLY A 469 39.14 -39.03 -4.90
N THR A 470 38.87 -40.27 -4.48
CA THR A 470 39.77 -41.42 -4.59
C THR A 470 39.03 -42.61 -5.21
N LEU A 471 39.68 -43.77 -5.35
CA LEU A 471 39.01 -44.99 -5.81
C LEU A 471 37.93 -45.50 -4.84
N GLN A 472 37.96 -45.05 -3.58
CA GLN A 472 37.04 -45.47 -2.52
C GLN A 472 36.11 -44.34 -2.05
N HIS A 473 36.52 -43.07 -2.21
CA HIS A 473 35.80 -41.92 -1.66
C HIS A 473 35.34 -40.93 -2.73
N THR A 474 34.07 -40.51 -2.65
CA THR A 474 33.48 -39.48 -3.51
C THR A 474 33.01 -38.31 -2.64
N PRO A 475 33.68 -37.13 -2.68
CA PRO A 475 33.37 -36.04 -1.77
C PRO A 475 32.03 -35.35 -2.06
N VAL A 476 31.48 -35.45 -3.28
CA VAL A 476 30.15 -34.90 -3.63
C VAL A 476 29.29 -35.94 -4.36
N HIS A 477 28.25 -36.41 -3.68
CA HIS A 477 27.16 -37.19 -4.27
C HIS A 477 26.05 -36.26 -4.77
N TYR A 478 25.98 -36.04 -6.08
CA TYR A 478 24.97 -35.22 -6.72
C TYR A 478 23.81 -36.06 -7.28
N ILE A 479 22.57 -35.66 -6.98
CA ILE A 479 21.35 -36.41 -7.27
C ILE A 479 20.35 -35.45 -7.96
N HIS A 480 20.34 -35.43 -9.30
CA HIS A 480 19.46 -34.55 -10.10
C HIS A 480 18.09 -35.20 -10.38
N GLN A 481 17.38 -35.61 -9.33
CA GLN A 481 16.08 -36.26 -9.41
C GLN A 481 15.24 -36.02 -8.16
N SER A 482 13.92 -36.20 -8.28
CA SER A 482 13.02 -36.26 -7.13
C SER A 482 13.30 -37.51 -6.28
N VAL A 483 13.30 -37.36 -4.95
CA VAL A 483 13.42 -38.47 -3.99
C VAL A 483 12.07 -38.77 -3.33
N THR A 484 11.91 -39.98 -2.78
CA THR A 484 10.71 -40.33 -2.00
C THR A 484 10.75 -39.66 -0.62
N PRO A 485 9.59 -39.43 0.04
CA PRO A 485 9.58 -38.89 1.40
C PRO A 485 10.35 -39.76 2.41
N THR A 486 10.27 -41.10 2.27
CA THR A 486 11.03 -42.07 3.06
C THR A 486 12.55 -41.88 2.90
N GLU A 487 13.04 -41.75 1.67
CA GLU A 487 14.47 -41.53 1.40
C GLU A 487 14.92 -40.16 1.91
N LEU A 488 14.11 -39.12 1.72
CA LEU A 488 14.41 -37.75 2.14
C LEU A 488 14.52 -37.63 3.67
N VAL A 489 13.57 -38.20 4.42
CA VAL A 489 13.59 -38.19 5.89
C VAL A 489 14.74 -39.03 6.45
N ALA A 490 15.04 -40.18 5.83
CA ALA A 490 16.22 -40.97 6.20
C ALA A 490 17.53 -40.17 5.99
N LEU A 491 17.68 -39.53 4.83
CA LEU A 491 18.84 -38.69 4.51
C LEU A 491 18.96 -37.46 5.42
N TYR A 492 17.86 -36.79 5.75
CA TYR A 492 17.87 -35.70 6.74
C TYR A 492 18.29 -36.18 8.13
N ASN A 493 17.85 -37.36 8.59
CA ASN A 493 18.20 -37.88 9.93
C ASN A 493 19.69 -38.26 10.05
N VAL A 494 20.26 -38.94 9.05
CA VAL A 494 21.67 -39.35 9.10
C VAL A 494 22.68 -38.19 8.90
N ALA A 495 22.24 -37.05 8.37
CA ALA A 495 23.13 -35.93 8.07
C ALA A 495 23.64 -35.20 9.33
N ASP A 496 24.96 -35.12 9.50
CA ASP A 496 25.64 -34.36 10.55
C ASP A 496 25.40 -32.85 10.45
N VAL A 497 25.29 -32.33 9.22
CA VAL A 497 25.08 -30.91 8.90
C VAL A 497 24.09 -30.75 7.75
N CYS A 498 23.08 -29.89 7.88
CA CYS A 498 22.32 -29.35 6.74
C CYS A 498 22.86 -27.98 6.36
N LEU A 499 23.09 -27.75 5.07
CA LEU A 499 23.72 -26.55 4.53
C LEU A 499 22.78 -25.84 3.55
N VAL A 500 22.07 -24.81 4.01
CA VAL A 500 21.11 -24.02 3.21
C VAL A 500 21.76 -22.70 2.78
N THR A 501 22.15 -22.58 1.50
CA THR A 501 22.97 -21.48 0.97
C THR A 501 22.22 -20.54 0.03
N SER A 502 20.91 -20.42 0.18
CA SER A 502 20.06 -19.63 -0.73
C SER A 502 20.41 -18.14 -0.72
N LEU A 503 20.61 -17.55 -1.89
CA LEU A 503 21.06 -16.17 -2.10
C LEU A 503 19.97 -15.15 -1.76
N ARG A 504 18.71 -15.51 -2.03
CA ARG A 504 17.47 -14.94 -1.50
C ARG A 504 16.44 -16.05 -1.46
N ASP A 505 15.64 -16.13 -0.39
CA ASP A 505 14.57 -17.14 -0.28
C ASP A 505 13.43 -16.58 0.58
N GLY A 506 12.18 -16.64 0.10
CA GLY A 506 11.03 -16.06 0.82
C GLY A 506 10.78 -16.77 2.15
N MET A 507 10.74 -18.10 2.11
CA MET A 507 10.87 -18.98 3.27
C MET A 507 11.55 -20.28 2.83
N ASN A 508 12.48 -20.80 3.62
CA ASN A 508 13.18 -22.05 3.31
C ASN A 508 12.66 -23.18 4.19
N LEU A 509 11.66 -23.93 3.71
CA LEU A 509 11.04 -25.01 4.50
C LEU A 509 11.95 -26.24 4.68
N VAL A 510 12.90 -26.49 3.78
CA VAL A 510 13.96 -27.52 3.96
C VAL A 510 14.69 -27.37 5.30
N SER A 511 14.94 -26.13 5.74
CA SER A 511 15.53 -25.86 7.06
C SER A 511 14.63 -26.23 8.25
N TYR A 512 13.30 -26.27 8.08
CA TYR A 512 12.34 -26.77 9.08
C TYR A 512 12.23 -28.30 9.03
N GLU A 513 12.19 -28.88 7.82
CA GLU A 513 12.11 -30.34 7.59
C GLU A 513 13.29 -31.06 8.26
N TYR A 514 14.52 -30.58 8.02
CA TYR A 514 15.72 -31.11 8.65
C TYR A 514 15.66 -31.06 10.18
N VAL A 515 15.20 -29.94 10.75
CA VAL A 515 15.06 -29.77 12.21
C VAL A 515 14.11 -30.81 12.79
N MET A 516 12.99 -31.11 12.14
CA MET A 516 12.09 -32.18 12.61
C MET A 516 12.67 -33.57 12.46
N CYS A 517 13.41 -33.84 11.38
CA CYS A 517 14.12 -35.12 11.20
C CYS A 517 15.28 -35.32 12.20
N GLN A 518 15.74 -34.27 12.87
CA GLN A 518 16.74 -34.30 13.96
C GLN A 518 16.11 -34.33 15.36
N SER A 519 14.79 -34.57 15.48
CA SER A 519 14.09 -34.75 16.76
C SER A 519 14.49 -36.04 17.50
N LYS A 520 14.86 -37.09 16.77
CA LYS A 520 15.36 -38.36 17.32
C LYS A 520 16.84 -38.57 16.97
N PRO A 521 17.70 -38.96 17.93
CA PRO A 521 19.11 -39.19 17.67
C PRO A 521 19.31 -40.39 16.73
N CYS A 522 20.29 -40.29 15.85
CA CYS A 522 20.72 -41.40 14.99
C CYS A 522 21.68 -42.29 15.79
N GLU A 523 21.12 -43.15 16.63
CA GLU A 523 21.88 -44.02 17.55
C GLU A 523 22.94 -44.84 16.81
N GLY A 524 24.12 -44.99 17.42
CA GLY A 524 25.27 -45.66 16.81
C GLY A 524 26.01 -44.86 15.72
N ARG A 525 25.42 -43.80 15.14
CA ARG A 525 26.10 -42.95 14.14
C ARG A 525 26.81 -41.75 14.76
N ARG A 526 26.16 -41.04 15.69
CA ARG A 526 26.59 -39.70 16.13
C ARG A 526 26.05 -39.35 17.52
N GLU A 527 26.89 -38.71 18.33
CA GLU A 527 26.48 -38.06 19.58
C GLU A 527 25.69 -36.77 19.28
N GLY A 528 24.47 -36.67 19.81
CA GLY A 528 23.61 -35.50 19.67
C GLY A 528 22.98 -35.28 18.28
N PRO A 529 22.17 -34.22 18.12
CA PRO A 529 21.42 -33.92 16.90
C PRO A 529 22.28 -33.27 15.80
N GLY A 530 21.70 -33.12 14.61
CA GLY A 530 22.29 -32.47 13.46
C GLY A 530 22.46 -30.96 13.62
N VAL A 531 23.36 -30.34 12.84
CA VAL A 531 23.60 -28.88 12.87
C VAL A 531 23.04 -28.24 11.60
N LEU A 532 22.27 -27.17 11.76
CA LEU A 532 21.75 -26.37 10.64
C LEU A 532 22.68 -25.18 10.38
N ILE A 533 23.28 -25.11 9.19
CA ILE A 533 23.91 -23.92 8.62
C ILE A 533 22.90 -23.27 7.66
N LEU A 534 22.64 -21.99 7.83
CA LEU A 534 21.54 -21.28 7.16
C LEU A 534 21.97 -19.91 6.64
N SER A 535 21.71 -19.65 5.37
CA SER A 535 21.90 -18.34 4.73
C SER A 535 21.08 -17.26 5.43
N GLU A 536 21.72 -16.16 5.78
CA GLU A 536 21.06 -14.98 6.36
C GLU A 536 20.02 -14.32 5.43
N PHE A 537 20.01 -14.67 4.15
CA PHE A 537 19.10 -14.14 3.13
C PHE A 537 17.85 -15.00 2.88
N ALA A 538 17.71 -16.12 3.58
CA ALA A 538 16.45 -16.88 3.64
C ALA A 538 15.55 -16.34 4.76
N GLY A 539 14.24 -16.20 4.52
CA GLY A 539 13.29 -15.72 5.54
C GLY A 539 13.29 -16.54 6.84
N SER A 540 13.63 -17.84 6.76
CA SER A 540 13.77 -18.71 7.94
C SER A 540 14.90 -18.29 8.88
N ALA A 541 15.88 -17.51 8.41
CA ALA A 541 17.00 -17.04 9.22
C ALA A 541 16.64 -15.89 10.18
N GLN A 542 15.40 -15.39 10.16
CA GLN A 542 14.83 -14.54 11.22
C GLN A 542 14.16 -15.37 12.32
N SER A 543 13.71 -16.58 12.00
CA SER A 543 12.99 -17.50 12.91
C SER A 543 13.90 -18.52 13.61
N LEU A 544 14.83 -19.13 12.86
CA LEU A 544 15.60 -20.30 13.28
C LEU A 544 16.89 -19.93 14.02
N SER A 545 16.74 -19.31 15.19
CA SER A 545 17.84 -18.70 15.97
C SER A 545 18.96 -19.64 16.43
N GLY A 546 18.74 -20.96 16.49
CA GLY A 546 19.78 -21.94 16.83
C GLY A 546 20.75 -22.25 15.67
N ALA A 547 20.41 -21.86 14.44
CA ALA A 547 21.22 -22.13 13.25
C ALA A 547 22.52 -21.32 13.22
N ILE A 548 23.55 -21.86 12.57
CA ILE A 548 24.75 -21.11 12.24
C ILE A 548 24.43 -20.25 11.01
N ARG A 549 24.26 -18.94 11.22
CA ARG A 549 23.98 -17.99 10.14
C ARG A 549 25.24 -17.78 9.28
N VAL A 550 25.11 -17.84 7.96
CA VAL A 550 26.20 -17.60 7.01
C VAL A 550 25.78 -16.62 5.92
N ASN A 551 26.76 -15.88 5.39
CA ASN A 551 26.59 -15.13 4.16
C ASN A 551 27.07 -16.01 2.98
N PRO A 552 26.19 -16.45 2.06
CA PRO A 552 26.55 -17.36 0.98
C PRO A 552 27.47 -16.77 -0.10
N TRP A 553 27.75 -15.46 -0.06
CA TRP A 553 28.74 -14.85 -0.95
C TRP A 553 30.17 -14.98 -0.41
N ASN A 554 30.37 -15.28 0.88
CA ASN A 554 31.70 -15.58 1.44
C ASN A 554 31.97 -17.08 1.51
N ASN A 555 32.60 -17.61 0.46
CA ASN A 555 33.03 -19.01 0.37
C ASN A 555 34.03 -19.44 1.47
N THR A 556 34.80 -18.52 2.05
CA THR A 556 35.73 -18.86 3.15
C THR A 556 34.99 -18.96 4.49
N ASP A 557 34.01 -18.09 4.75
CA ASP A 557 33.22 -18.18 5.99
C ASP A 557 32.26 -19.38 5.99
N MET A 558 31.69 -19.74 4.84
CA MET A 558 30.96 -21.01 4.71
C MET A 558 31.85 -22.23 4.99
N ALA A 559 33.10 -22.23 4.50
CA ALA A 559 34.06 -23.30 4.81
C ALA A 559 34.46 -23.32 6.30
N ASN A 560 34.59 -22.16 6.95
CA ASN A 560 34.82 -22.06 8.39
C ASN A 560 33.61 -22.59 9.19
N ALA A 561 32.40 -22.22 8.78
CA ALA A 561 31.15 -22.65 9.41
C ALA A 561 30.92 -24.16 9.28
N LEU A 562 31.35 -24.78 8.19
CA LEU A 562 31.31 -26.23 8.02
C LEU A 562 32.24 -26.96 8.99
N GLU A 563 33.50 -26.52 9.12
CA GLU A 563 34.43 -27.12 10.08
C GLU A 563 33.94 -26.94 11.53
N TYR A 564 33.42 -25.75 11.87
CA TYR A 564 32.82 -25.49 13.17
C TYR A 564 31.60 -26.40 13.44
N ALA A 565 30.66 -26.51 12.49
CA ALA A 565 29.48 -27.39 12.61
C ALA A 565 29.84 -28.88 12.76
N LEU A 566 30.93 -29.33 12.14
CA LEU A 566 31.45 -30.69 12.24
C LEU A 566 32.22 -30.97 13.55
N THR A 567 32.74 -29.93 14.20
CA THR A 567 33.50 -30.01 15.47
C THR A 567 32.69 -29.62 16.72
N LEU A 568 31.46 -29.13 16.57
CA LEU A 568 30.58 -28.74 17.68
C LEU A 568 30.38 -29.86 18.71
N PRO A 569 30.58 -29.61 20.02
CA PRO A 569 30.27 -30.56 21.09
C PRO A 569 28.79 -30.90 21.19
N ALA A 570 28.44 -32.14 21.57
CA ALA A 570 27.07 -32.64 21.66
C ALA A 570 26.12 -31.70 22.45
N ILE A 571 26.56 -31.17 23.60
CA ILE A 571 25.80 -30.24 24.45
C ILE A 571 25.37 -28.98 23.69
N GLU A 572 26.24 -28.39 22.85
CA GLU A 572 25.90 -27.20 22.07
C GLU A 572 24.96 -27.55 20.89
N ARG A 573 25.15 -28.73 20.28
CA ARG A 573 24.25 -29.26 19.23
C ARG A 573 22.83 -29.44 19.79
N GLU A 574 22.70 -30.04 20.98
CA GLU A 574 21.44 -30.22 21.71
C GLU A 574 20.78 -28.90 22.07
N TYR A 575 21.54 -27.93 22.60
CA TYR A 575 21.03 -26.58 22.90
C TYR A 575 20.50 -25.86 21.65
N ARG A 576 21.24 -25.91 20.53
CA ARG A 576 20.82 -25.34 19.25
C ARG A 576 19.57 -26.02 18.71
N GLN A 577 19.54 -27.34 18.67
CA GLN A 577 18.40 -28.13 18.19
C GLN A 577 17.15 -27.91 19.06
N SER A 578 17.28 -27.84 20.38
CA SER A 578 16.16 -27.59 21.29
C SER A 578 15.46 -26.26 20.98
N ASN A 579 16.24 -25.21 20.69
CA ASN A 579 15.70 -23.92 20.27
C ASN A 579 15.03 -23.97 18.89
N LEU A 580 15.66 -24.64 17.91
CA LEU A 580 15.11 -24.82 16.56
C LEU A 580 13.79 -25.61 16.59
N HIS A 581 13.79 -26.79 17.21
CA HIS A 581 12.65 -27.68 17.34
C HIS A 581 11.47 -27.01 18.06
N ARG A 582 11.74 -26.26 19.14
CA ARG A 582 10.72 -25.47 19.85
C ARG A 582 10.04 -24.43 18.96
N TYR A 583 10.76 -23.79 18.04
CA TYR A 583 10.15 -22.88 17.08
C TYR A 583 9.32 -23.64 16.04
N VAL A 584 9.90 -24.64 15.39
CA VAL A 584 9.24 -25.39 14.29
C VAL A 584 7.96 -26.10 14.77
N LYS A 585 7.95 -26.66 15.98
CA LYS A 585 6.78 -27.35 16.55
C LYS A 585 5.68 -26.42 17.09
N THR A 586 5.94 -25.11 17.21
CA THR A 586 4.94 -24.11 17.62
C THR A 586 4.42 -23.29 16.44
N HIS A 587 5.31 -22.88 15.53
CA HIS A 587 4.99 -22.05 14.37
C HIS A 587 4.72 -22.94 13.16
N THR A 588 3.68 -23.77 13.27
CA THR A 588 3.32 -24.75 12.24
C THR A 588 2.61 -24.11 11.04
N ALA A 589 2.49 -24.88 9.97
CA ALA A 589 1.76 -24.49 8.76
C ALA A 589 0.25 -24.28 9.02
N SER A 590 -0.33 -25.03 9.98
CA SER A 590 -1.70 -24.80 10.45
C SER A 590 -1.83 -23.48 11.24
N PHE A 591 -0.87 -23.19 12.14
CA PHE A 591 -0.82 -21.93 12.87
C PHE A 591 -0.76 -20.71 11.92
N TRP A 592 0.14 -20.74 10.93
CA TRP A 592 0.26 -19.71 9.89
C TRP A 592 -1.09 -19.34 9.26
N GLY A 593 -1.85 -20.33 8.79
CA GLY A 593 -3.12 -20.08 8.10
C GLY A 593 -4.26 -19.69 9.05
N LYS A 594 -4.30 -20.22 10.28
CA LYS A 594 -5.26 -19.77 11.30
C LYS A 594 -5.02 -18.30 11.68
N SER A 595 -3.77 -17.90 11.86
CA SER A 595 -3.40 -16.49 12.11
C SER A 595 -3.78 -15.58 10.94
N PHE A 596 -3.50 -16.00 9.69
CA PHE A 596 -3.88 -15.21 8.52
C PHE A 596 -5.41 -15.06 8.38
N LEU A 597 -6.17 -16.14 8.56
CA LEU A 597 -7.62 -16.10 8.48
C LEU A 597 -8.23 -15.26 9.61
N THR A 598 -7.71 -15.37 10.84
CA THR A 598 -8.17 -14.54 11.98
C THR A 598 -7.94 -13.04 11.72
N GLU A 599 -6.77 -12.66 11.19
CA GLU A 599 -6.52 -11.25 10.85
C GLU A 599 -7.35 -10.80 9.64
N LEU A 600 -7.70 -11.69 8.70
CA LEU A 600 -8.61 -11.38 7.60
C LEU A 600 -10.05 -11.16 8.10
N GLU A 601 -10.54 -11.99 9.04
CA GLU A 601 -11.82 -11.73 9.72
C GLU A 601 -11.78 -10.38 10.46
N PHE A 602 -10.69 -10.09 11.17
CA PHE A 602 -10.53 -8.82 11.86
C PHE A 602 -10.51 -7.63 10.88
N ALA A 603 -9.66 -7.65 9.85
CA ALA A 603 -9.54 -6.60 8.83
C ALA A 603 -10.87 -6.28 8.15
N VAL A 604 -11.67 -7.31 7.80
CA VAL A 604 -13.01 -7.17 7.22
C VAL A 604 -14.05 -6.67 8.23
N SER A 605 -13.93 -7.02 9.51
CA SER A 605 -14.89 -6.63 10.56
C SER A 605 -14.65 -5.23 11.14
N ARG A 606 -13.48 -4.63 10.90
CA ARG A 606 -13.21 -3.22 11.24
C ARG A 606 -14.28 -2.34 10.57
N PRO A 607 -15.00 -1.49 11.32
CA PRO A 607 -15.93 -0.54 10.70
C PRO A 607 -15.18 0.33 9.68
N SER A 608 -15.71 0.37 8.46
CA SER A 608 -15.19 1.25 7.41
C SER A 608 -15.30 2.70 7.88
N LEU A 609 -14.18 3.29 8.29
CA LEU A 609 -14.09 4.66 8.81
C LEU A 609 -14.37 5.71 7.73
N THR A 610 -14.46 5.33 6.46
CA THR A 610 -14.99 6.14 5.37
C THR A 610 -16.52 6.18 5.41
N LYS A 611 -17.07 6.98 6.34
CA LYS A 611 -18.42 7.55 6.14
C LYS A 611 -18.43 8.23 4.78
N LYS A 612 -19.19 7.71 3.80
CA LYS A 612 -19.34 8.41 2.53
C LYS A 612 -20.08 9.72 2.74
N LEU A 613 -19.35 10.83 2.58
CA LEU A 613 -19.90 12.18 2.63
C LEU A 613 -21.09 12.28 1.67
N VAL A 614 -22.21 12.82 2.15
CA VAL A 614 -23.41 13.01 1.33
C VAL A 614 -23.28 14.33 0.57
N LYS A 615 -23.64 14.37 -0.71
CA LYS A 615 -23.59 15.63 -1.47
C LYS A 615 -24.54 16.65 -0.85
N LEU A 616 -24.07 17.88 -0.60
CA LEU A 616 -24.83 18.90 0.13
C LEU A 616 -26.22 19.13 -0.51
N PRO A 617 -27.34 19.00 0.23
CA PRO A 617 -28.67 19.24 -0.29
C PRO A 617 -28.95 20.75 -0.37
N THR A 618 -28.39 21.42 -1.38
CA THR A 618 -28.41 22.88 -1.55
C THR A 618 -29.79 23.52 -1.38
N MET A 619 -30.85 22.88 -1.88
CA MET A 619 -32.22 23.40 -1.74
C MET A 619 -32.72 23.35 -0.29
N ASP A 620 -32.34 22.34 0.49
CA ASP A 620 -32.72 22.24 1.90
C ASP A 620 -31.92 23.22 2.77
N VAL A 621 -30.66 23.49 2.43
CA VAL A 621 -29.85 24.55 3.05
C VAL A 621 -30.52 25.92 2.83
N ILE A 622 -30.93 26.23 1.60
CA ILE A 622 -31.61 27.50 1.27
C ILE A 622 -32.99 27.58 1.94
N ASN A 623 -33.76 26.49 1.93
CA ASN A 623 -35.08 26.43 2.59
C ASN A 623 -34.97 26.60 4.12
N ALA A 624 -33.96 26.01 4.76
CA ALA A 624 -33.68 26.20 6.18
C ALA A 624 -33.25 27.64 6.46
N TYR A 625 -32.27 28.16 5.71
CA TYR A 625 -31.79 29.54 5.81
C TYR A 625 -32.95 30.56 5.73
N ASN A 626 -33.82 30.45 4.72
CA ASN A 626 -34.94 31.37 4.53
C ASN A 626 -35.96 31.33 5.69
N ARG A 627 -36.12 30.20 6.37
CA ARG A 627 -37.05 30.03 7.51
C ARG A 627 -36.47 30.47 8.86
N SER A 628 -35.16 30.37 9.04
CA SER A 628 -34.46 30.65 10.30
C SER A 628 -34.31 32.15 10.61
N LYS A 629 -34.41 32.50 11.90
CA LYS A 629 -34.36 33.88 12.44
C LYS A 629 -32.97 34.32 12.92
N LYS A 630 -32.10 33.40 13.35
CA LYS A 630 -30.77 33.65 13.94
C LYS A 630 -29.77 32.64 13.40
N ARG A 631 -28.89 33.11 12.50
CA ARG A 631 -28.09 32.27 11.61
C ARG A 631 -26.60 32.50 11.82
N ILE A 632 -25.83 31.46 12.08
CA ILE A 632 -24.36 31.51 12.07
C ILE A 632 -23.86 30.95 10.73
N ILE A 633 -22.93 31.67 10.10
CA ILE A 633 -22.25 31.26 8.87
C ILE A 633 -20.74 31.30 9.15
N VAL A 634 -20.09 30.15 9.17
CA VAL A 634 -18.63 30.00 9.31
C VAL A 634 -18.07 29.56 7.96
N LEU A 635 -17.10 30.32 7.44
CA LEU A 635 -16.40 29.99 6.19
C LEU A 635 -14.91 29.97 6.48
N ASP A 636 -14.21 28.91 6.09
CA ASP A 636 -12.76 29.01 5.92
C ASP A 636 -12.44 29.83 4.65
N TYR A 637 -11.31 30.52 4.63
CA TYR A 637 -10.83 31.30 3.50
C TYR A 637 -9.93 30.49 2.55
N GLU A 638 -8.98 29.71 3.09
CA GLU A 638 -7.93 29.08 2.31
C GLU A 638 -8.48 27.91 1.50
N GLY A 639 -8.47 27.99 0.17
CA GLY A 639 -8.93 26.93 -0.74
C GLY A 639 -10.42 26.57 -0.66
N THR A 640 -11.16 27.11 0.31
CA THR A 640 -12.62 27.06 0.41
C THR A 640 -13.26 28.19 -0.40
N LEU A 641 -12.61 29.36 -0.44
CA LEU A 641 -13.03 30.54 -1.20
C LEU A 641 -12.01 30.99 -2.28
N LEU A 642 -10.82 30.39 -2.28
CA LEU A 642 -9.78 30.57 -3.30
C LEU A 642 -9.88 29.50 -4.42
N ASP A 643 -9.34 29.84 -5.60
CA ASP A 643 -9.37 28.98 -6.78
C ASP A 643 -8.22 27.96 -6.80
N GLU A 644 -8.45 26.77 -7.36
CA GLU A 644 -7.48 25.66 -7.40
C GLU A 644 -6.14 26.06 -8.06
N SER A 645 -6.18 27.00 -9.01
CA SER A 645 -5.00 27.55 -9.70
C SER A 645 -4.00 28.25 -8.77
N HIS A 646 -4.40 28.62 -7.55
CA HIS A 646 -3.56 29.37 -6.60
C HIS A 646 -2.96 28.54 -5.46
N GLN A 647 -3.21 27.22 -5.41
CA GLN A 647 -2.60 26.33 -4.41
C GLN A 647 -1.07 26.18 -4.52
N ARG A 648 -0.44 26.82 -5.51
CA ARG A 648 1.00 26.72 -5.80
C ARG A 648 1.83 27.84 -5.21
N SER A 649 1.33 29.08 -5.05
CA SER A 649 2.12 30.16 -4.43
C SER A 649 1.28 31.27 -3.79
N THR A 650 1.64 31.60 -2.54
CA THR A 650 1.49 32.89 -1.84
C THR A 650 0.15 33.65 -1.84
N ILE A 651 -0.42 33.78 -0.63
CA ILE A 651 -1.07 34.99 -0.07
C ILE A 651 -1.79 35.88 -1.12
N ALA A 652 -3.04 35.52 -1.45
CA ALA A 652 -3.85 36.21 -2.45
C ALA A 652 -5.15 36.79 -1.86
N PRO A 653 -5.50 38.06 -2.13
CA PRO A 653 -6.72 38.69 -1.62
C PRO A 653 -8.01 38.13 -2.25
N PRO A 654 -9.17 38.26 -1.59
CA PRO A 654 -10.43 37.71 -2.09
C PRO A 654 -10.81 38.36 -3.43
N LYS A 655 -11.13 37.53 -4.44
CA LYS A 655 -11.71 38.02 -5.71
C LYS A 655 -12.91 38.92 -5.40
N ALA A 656 -13.01 40.09 -6.02
CA ALA A 656 -14.00 41.12 -5.64
C ALA A 656 -15.46 40.63 -5.59
N VAL A 657 -15.81 39.63 -6.41
CA VAL A 657 -17.12 38.95 -6.38
C VAL A 657 -17.35 38.19 -5.08
N VAL A 658 -16.33 37.50 -4.54
CA VAL A 658 -16.38 36.77 -3.26
C VAL A 658 -16.55 37.75 -2.11
N LYS A 659 -15.69 38.78 -2.03
CA LYS A 659 -15.78 39.85 -1.03
C LYS A 659 -17.20 40.44 -0.96
N ARG A 660 -17.76 40.82 -2.11
CA ARG A 660 -19.12 41.36 -2.22
C ARG A 660 -20.21 40.38 -1.75
N ILE A 661 -20.03 39.07 -1.89
CA ILE A 661 -21.00 38.08 -1.38
C ILE A 661 -20.97 38.06 0.16
N ILE A 662 -19.78 38.05 0.77
CA ILE A 662 -19.62 38.06 2.23
C ILE A 662 -20.17 39.37 2.82
N GLU A 663 -19.85 40.52 2.22
CA GLU A 663 -20.37 41.85 2.61
C GLU A 663 -21.90 41.98 2.46
N ASN A 664 -22.52 41.27 1.52
CA ASN A 664 -23.99 41.17 1.40
C ASN A 664 -24.57 40.26 2.50
N LEU A 665 -23.94 39.12 2.80
CA LEU A 665 -24.39 38.21 3.86
C LEU A 665 -24.30 38.86 5.25
N ALA A 666 -23.25 39.63 5.51
CA ALA A 666 -23.07 40.42 6.73
C ALA A 666 -23.93 41.71 6.78
N ALA A 667 -24.71 42.00 5.74
CA ALA A 667 -25.69 43.09 5.76
C ALA A 667 -27.05 42.67 6.35
N ASP A 668 -27.38 41.38 6.34
CA ASP A 668 -28.59 40.84 6.95
C ASP A 668 -28.40 40.70 8.47
N LYS A 669 -29.15 41.49 9.26
CA LYS A 669 -29.08 41.49 10.74
C LYS A 669 -29.53 40.18 11.41
N LYS A 670 -29.99 39.19 10.63
CA LYS A 670 -30.25 37.81 11.09
C LYS A 670 -29.00 36.93 11.04
N ASN A 671 -27.97 37.33 10.30
CA ASN A 671 -26.74 36.58 10.07
C ASN A 671 -25.62 37.06 10.99
N THR A 672 -24.84 36.11 11.48
CA THR A 672 -23.51 36.31 12.08
C THR A 672 -22.51 35.59 11.19
N VAL A 673 -21.66 36.36 10.50
CA VAL A 673 -20.70 35.83 9.52
C VAL A 673 -19.30 35.84 10.12
N LEU A 674 -18.70 34.66 10.19
CA LEU A 674 -17.33 34.44 10.65
C LEU A 674 -16.48 33.91 9.49
N LEU A 675 -15.36 34.56 9.23
CA LEU A 675 -14.34 34.08 8.30
C LEU A 675 -13.15 33.54 9.10
N VAL A 676 -12.72 32.33 8.80
CA VAL A 676 -11.54 31.69 9.41
C VAL A 676 -10.39 31.69 8.42
N SER A 677 -9.18 32.00 8.89
CA SER A 677 -7.96 32.01 8.09
C SER A 677 -6.74 31.63 8.93
N GLY A 678 -5.82 30.91 8.32
CA GLY A 678 -4.47 30.60 8.79
C GLY A 678 -3.43 31.66 8.43
N HIS A 679 -3.82 32.78 7.79
CA HIS A 679 -2.96 33.95 7.57
C HIS A 679 -2.83 34.82 8.84
N ASP A 680 -1.77 35.65 8.84
CA ASP A 680 -1.51 36.69 9.84
C ASP A 680 -2.65 37.74 9.90
N ARG A 681 -2.95 38.24 11.11
CA ARG A 681 -4.02 39.23 11.40
C ARG A 681 -3.92 40.51 10.56
N SER A 682 -2.71 40.99 10.27
CA SER A 682 -2.46 42.16 9.43
C SER A 682 -2.84 41.92 7.96
N VAL A 683 -2.58 40.73 7.44
CA VAL A 683 -2.86 40.32 6.06
C VAL A 683 -4.37 40.22 5.85
N ILE A 684 -5.05 39.38 6.65
CA ILE A 684 -6.50 39.15 6.50
C ILE A 684 -7.32 40.41 6.84
N GLY A 685 -6.87 41.21 7.81
CA GLY A 685 -7.45 42.51 8.14
C GLY A 685 -7.40 43.48 6.95
N SER A 686 -6.25 43.61 6.28
CA SER A 686 -6.09 44.49 5.11
C SER A 686 -7.06 44.18 3.97
N TRP A 687 -7.51 42.92 3.86
CA TRP A 687 -8.42 42.48 2.81
C TRP A 687 -9.89 42.72 3.15
N LEU A 688 -10.28 42.70 4.43
CA LEU A 688 -11.68 42.70 4.88
C LEU A 688 -11.95 43.66 6.07
N ASN A 689 -11.81 44.96 5.81
CA ASN A 689 -12.17 46.06 6.73
C ASN A 689 -13.68 46.22 7.04
N ASP A 690 -14.55 45.27 6.68
CA ASP A 690 -15.97 45.35 7.04
C ASP A 690 -16.18 44.83 8.47
N LYS A 691 -16.34 45.76 9.41
CA LYS A 691 -16.55 45.50 10.84
C LYS A 691 -17.69 44.52 11.14
N ARG A 692 -18.67 44.36 10.23
CA ARG A 692 -19.81 43.44 10.38
C ARG A 692 -19.43 41.96 10.25
N ILE A 693 -18.22 41.66 9.76
CA ILE A 693 -17.66 40.32 9.63
C ILE A 693 -16.77 40.07 10.85
N GLY A 694 -16.94 38.93 11.53
CA GLY A 694 -15.97 38.44 12.51
C GLY A 694 -14.85 37.68 11.80
N ILE A 695 -13.60 37.84 12.25
CA ILE A 695 -12.42 37.28 11.58
C ILE A 695 -11.58 36.50 12.59
N VAL A 696 -11.18 35.28 12.24
CA VAL A 696 -10.09 34.54 12.88
C VAL A 696 -8.86 34.62 11.98
N ALA A 697 -7.71 34.86 12.60
CA ALA A 697 -6.39 34.78 12.01
C ALA A 697 -5.57 33.67 12.70
N GLU A 698 -4.54 33.19 12.00
CA GLU A 698 -3.65 32.12 12.48
C GLU A 698 -4.38 30.88 13.05
N SER A 699 -5.41 30.42 12.36
CA SER A 699 -6.16 29.18 12.66
C SER A 699 -6.74 29.07 14.09
N GLY A 700 -6.92 30.20 14.79
CA GLY A 700 -7.57 30.26 16.11
C GLY A 700 -6.88 31.17 17.13
N TYR A 701 -5.62 31.56 16.92
CA TYR A 701 -4.84 32.30 17.93
C TYR A 701 -5.29 33.75 18.11
N CYS A 702 -5.61 34.43 17.01
CA CYS A 702 -6.02 35.84 16.97
C CYS A 702 -7.45 35.94 16.43
N TYR A 703 -8.33 36.70 17.08
CA TYR A 703 -9.68 36.93 16.56
C TYR A 703 -10.18 38.35 16.78
N ARG A 704 -11.20 38.73 16.01
CA ARG A 704 -11.97 39.95 16.17
C ARG A 704 -13.44 39.63 15.94
N LEU A 705 -14.29 39.93 16.92
CA LEU A 705 -15.71 39.59 16.88
C LEU A 705 -16.50 40.54 15.95
N PRO A 706 -17.70 40.14 15.46
CA PRO A 706 -18.54 40.99 14.63
C PRO A 706 -18.97 42.26 15.36
N HIS A 707 -18.81 43.41 14.69
CA HIS A 707 -19.04 44.77 15.19
C HIS A 707 -18.02 45.32 16.21
N GLU A 708 -16.98 44.55 16.54
CA GLU A 708 -15.91 44.96 17.45
C GLU A 708 -14.64 45.36 16.69
N ASP A 709 -13.86 46.27 17.29
CA ASP A 709 -12.72 46.96 16.65
C ASP A 709 -11.34 46.48 17.13
N GLU A 710 -11.26 45.87 18.31
CA GLU A 710 -10.02 45.39 18.91
C GLU A 710 -9.78 43.91 18.58
N TRP A 711 -8.51 43.51 18.46
CA TRP A 711 -8.12 42.12 18.22
C TRP A 711 -7.73 41.45 19.54
N GLU A 712 -8.41 40.36 19.87
CA GLU A 712 -8.11 39.55 21.05
C GLU A 712 -7.19 38.37 20.68
N THR A 713 -6.35 37.96 21.62
CA THR A 713 -5.36 36.89 21.46
C THR A 713 -5.52 35.83 22.54
N MET A 714 -5.50 34.54 22.15
CA MET A 714 -5.83 33.43 23.05
C MET A 714 -4.86 33.23 24.23
N ALA A 715 -3.64 33.78 24.17
CA ALA A 715 -2.70 33.77 25.28
C ALA A 715 -1.82 35.03 25.23
N GLU A 716 -1.90 35.87 26.25
CA GLU A 716 -1.14 37.14 26.33
C GLU A 716 0.34 36.91 26.68
N ASP A 717 0.65 35.87 27.47
CA ASP A 717 1.99 35.51 27.93
C ASP A 717 2.51 34.22 27.24
N MET A 718 3.04 34.33 26.02
CA MET A 718 3.64 33.20 25.29
C MET A 718 5.15 33.37 25.05
N ASP A 719 5.93 32.36 25.45
CA ASP A 719 7.38 32.32 25.20
C ASP A 719 7.70 31.87 23.75
N PRO A 720 8.31 32.72 22.91
CA PRO A 720 8.70 32.36 21.54
C PRO A 720 9.98 31.52 21.47
N SER A 721 10.60 31.12 22.59
CA SER A 721 11.86 30.36 22.62
C SER A 721 11.84 29.10 21.76
N TRP A 722 10.70 28.38 21.72
CA TRP A 722 10.55 27.14 20.95
C TRP A 722 10.83 27.32 19.45
N LYS A 723 10.54 28.50 18.87
CA LYS A 723 10.83 28.81 17.47
C LYS A 723 12.34 28.81 17.17
N ARG A 724 13.20 28.95 18.18
CA ARG A 724 14.66 28.82 18.06
C ARG A 724 15.12 27.36 17.94
N VAL A 725 14.31 26.40 18.39
CA VAL A 725 14.55 24.95 18.25
C VAL A 725 14.05 24.45 16.90
N VAL A 726 12.86 24.88 16.48
CA VAL A 726 12.23 24.42 15.22
C VAL A 726 12.90 25.04 13.97
N ARG A 727 13.27 26.32 14.01
CA ARG A 727 13.81 27.03 12.83
C ARG A 727 15.06 26.37 12.23
N PRO A 728 16.10 25.97 12.99
CA PRO A 728 17.27 25.29 12.42
C PRO A 728 16.92 23.99 11.67
N ILE A 729 15.95 23.22 12.17
CA ILE A 729 15.49 21.99 11.51
C ILE A 729 14.82 22.34 10.18
N MET A 730 13.83 23.25 10.19
CA MET A 730 13.19 23.71 8.94
C MET A 730 14.18 24.34 7.95
N GLN A 731 15.21 25.04 8.44
CA GLN A 731 16.25 25.66 7.62
C GLN A 731 17.08 24.61 6.87
N TYR A 732 17.55 23.57 7.56
CA TYR A 732 18.28 22.45 6.95
C TYR A 732 17.50 21.78 5.81
N PHE A 733 16.19 21.58 6.00
CA PHE A 733 15.32 21.04 4.95
C PHE A 733 15.06 22.05 3.82
N THR A 734 15.01 23.35 4.13
CA THR A 734 14.83 24.41 3.12
C THR A 734 16.02 24.48 2.18
N GLU A 735 17.23 24.50 2.74
CA GLU A 735 18.49 24.58 1.99
C GLU A 735 18.70 23.40 1.05
N ARG A 736 18.27 22.20 1.44
CA ARG A 736 18.34 20.98 0.59
C ARG A 736 17.14 20.78 -0.34
N THR A 737 16.14 21.67 -0.34
CA THR A 737 14.89 21.52 -1.12
C THR A 737 14.55 22.78 -1.93
N PRO A 738 15.07 22.90 -3.17
CA PRO A 738 14.78 24.03 -4.06
C PRO A 738 13.27 24.22 -4.29
N GLY A 739 12.81 25.47 -4.16
CA GLY A 739 11.38 25.83 -4.24
C GLY A 739 10.63 25.76 -2.90
N SER A 740 11.32 25.56 -1.78
CA SER A 740 10.70 25.63 -0.44
C SER A 740 11.00 26.94 0.28
N ARG A 741 10.17 27.29 1.29
CA ARG A 741 10.35 28.51 2.12
C ARG A 741 9.80 28.33 3.53
N ILE A 742 10.31 29.11 4.48
CA ILE A 742 9.77 29.21 5.85
C ILE A 742 8.97 30.51 6.01
N GLU A 743 7.72 30.39 6.41
CA GLU A 743 6.86 31.47 6.89
C GLU A 743 6.86 31.47 8.43
N THR A 744 6.82 32.65 9.06
CA THR A 744 6.83 32.81 10.52
C THR A 744 5.65 33.67 10.93
N LYS A 745 4.77 33.13 11.78
CA LYS A 745 3.56 33.78 12.30
C LYS A 745 3.72 34.08 13.79
N GLU A 746 2.74 34.69 14.46
CA GLU A 746 2.79 34.92 15.91
C GLU A 746 2.66 33.61 16.71
N SER A 747 1.80 32.68 16.28
CA SER A 747 1.53 31.40 16.95
C SER A 747 2.22 30.18 16.34
N SER A 748 2.67 30.24 15.08
CA SER A 748 3.21 29.08 14.35
C SER A 748 4.47 29.37 13.51
N LEU A 749 5.07 28.29 12.98
CA LEU A 749 6.14 28.30 11.99
C LEU A 749 5.77 27.32 10.86
N THR A 750 5.73 27.78 9.62
CA THR A 750 5.24 26.97 8.47
C THR A 750 6.31 26.81 7.41
N TRP A 751 6.70 25.57 7.09
CA TRP A 751 7.51 25.26 5.93
C TRP A 751 6.62 24.92 4.73
N HIS A 752 6.72 25.70 3.66
CA HIS A 752 5.97 25.50 2.42
C HIS A 752 6.84 24.81 1.37
N TYR A 753 6.29 23.81 0.67
CA TYR A 753 6.97 23.06 -0.39
C TYR A 753 6.18 22.99 -1.71
N GLY A 754 5.10 23.77 -1.87
CA GLY A 754 4.24 23.77 -3.06
C GLY A 754 4.88 24.21 -4.39
N GLU A 755 6.10 24.77 -4.36
CA GLU A 755 6.89 25.18 -5.53
C GLU A 755 8.10 24.25 -5.78
N THR A 756 8.19 23.13 -5.04
CA THR A 756 9.24 22.11 -5.16
C THR A 756 8.86 21.00 -6.17
N ASP A 757 9.78 20.06 -6.43
CA ASP A 757 9.47 18.88 -7.25
C ASP A 757 8.35 18.01 -6.62
N PRO A 758 7.33 17.55 -7.39
CA PRO A 758 6.17 16.83 -6.85
C PRO A 758 6.44 15.50 -6.15
N ILE A 759 7.63 14.89 -6.33
CA ILE A 759 8.02 13.64 -5.67
C ILE A 759 8.96 13.94 -4.50
N PHE A 760 9.90 14.86 -4.70
CA PHE A 760 10.91 15.23 -3.71
C PHE A 760 10.32 16.01 -2.54
N GLY A 761 9.49 17.03 -2.79
CA GLY A 761 8.86 17.86 -1.75
C GLY A 761 8.09 17.05 -0.69
N PRO A 762 7.12 16.19 -1.10
CA PRO A 762 6.39 15.32 -0.17
C PRO A 762 7.23 14.22 0.48
N MET A 763 8.46 13.96 0.01
CA MET A 763 9.42 13.10 0.71
C MET A 763 10.17 13.91 1.78
N GLN A 764 10.66 15.09 1.43
CA GLN A 764 11.33 16.02 2.34
C GLN A 764 10.43 16.46 3.50
N ALA A 765 9.13 16.65 3.25
CA ALA A 765 8.13 16.94 4.28
C ALA A 765 8.00 15.84 5.33
N ARG A 766 8.10 14.56 4.93
CA ARG A 766 7.99 13.40 5.84
C ARG A 766 9.28 13.18 6.63
N ASP A 767 10.44 13.32 5.98
CA ASP A 767 11.74 13.34 6.66
C ASP A 767 11.80 14.48 7.70
N MET A 768 11.24 15.66 7.38
CA MET A 768 11.12 16.79 8.30
C MET A 768 10.22 16.45 9.49
N GLN A 769 9.03 15.93 9.24
CA GLN A 769 8.06 15.61 10.30
C GLN A 769 8.68 14.65 11.33
N ILE A 770 9.33 13.57 10.91
CA ILE A 770 9.97 12.60 11.81
C ILE A 770 11.04 13.27 12.69
N ASN A 771 11.89 14.13 12.10
CA ASN A 771 12.92 14.87 12.84
C ASN A 771 12.34 15.93 13.80
N LEU A 772 11.15 16.47 13.51
CA LEU A 772 10.43 17.37 14.41
C LEU A 772 9.73 16.61 15.54
N GLU A 773 9.12 15.46 15.25
CA GLU A 773 8.44 14.62 16.26
C GLU A 773 9.42 14.14 17.35
N ASP A 774 10.63 13.71 16.97
CA ASP A 774 11.68 13.28 17.90
C ASP A 774 12.18 14.43 18.80
N VAL A 775 12.41 15.62 18.22
CA VAL A 775 12.95 16.79 18.95
C VAL A 775 11.89 17.50 19.81
N LEU A 776 10.62 17.52 19.39
CA LEU A 776 9.55 18.27 20.05
C LEU A 776 8.70 17.42 21.01
N CYS A 777 9.01 16.14 21.19
CA CYS A 777 8.23 15.15 21.97
C CYS A 777 7.89 15.53 23.43
N ASN A 778 8.60 16.51 24.02
CA ASN A 778 8.38 17.00 25.40
C ASN A 778 7.90 18.47 25.46
N LEU A 779 7.50 19.06 24.34
CA LEU A 779 7.00 20.44 24.24
C LEU A 779 5.48 20.46 23.93
N PRO A 780 4.73 21.49 24.36
CA PRO A 780 3.31 21.65 24.06
C PRO A 780 3.10 22.16 22.62
N LEU A 781 3.58 21.39 21.64
CA LEU A 781 3.59 21.71 20.22
C LEU A 781 2.93 20.59 19.41
N GLU A 782 2.31 20.96 18.31
CA GLU A 782 1.71 20.06 17.34
C GLU A 782 2.34 20.29 15.96
N ILE A 783 2.54 19.20 15.21
CA ILE A 783 3.12 19.19 13.87
C ILE A 783 2.03 18.72 12.89
N LEU A 784 1.67 19.57 11.93
CA LEU A 784 0.64 19.29 10.93
C LEU A 784 1.25 19.22 9.53
N GLN A 785 1.15 18.06 8.87
CA GLN A 785 1.45 17.93 7.45
C GLN A 785 0.19 18.19 6.61
N GLY A 786 0.13 19.34 5.95
CA GLY A 786 -0.85 19.67 4.91
C GLY A 786 -0.32 19.39 3.50
N THR A 787 -1.18 19.44 2.48
CA THR A 787 -0.88 19.00 1.10
C THR A 787 0.44 19.55 0.53
N ASN A 788 0.74 20.83 0.80
CA ASN A 788 1.95 21.54 0.35
C ASN A 788 2.72 22.23 1.49
N ARG A 789 2.46 21.89 2.77
CA ARG A 789 3.06 22.55 3.94
C ARG A 789 3.29 21.61 5.13
N VAL A 790 4.31 21.91 5.95
CA VAL A 790 4.46 21.38 7.31
C VAL A 790 4.38 22.56 8.28
N GLU A 791 3.40 22.57 9.17
CA GLU A 791 3.18 23.66 10.14
C GLU A 791 3.41 23.16 11.57
N VAL A 792 4.20 23.90 12.36
CA VAL A 792 4.38 23.65 13.79
C VAL A 792 3.68 24.76 14.55
N ARG A 793 2.71 24.41 15.41
CA ARG A 793 1.89 25.32 16.20
C ARG A 793 1.86 24.92 17.67
N LEU A 794 1.38 25.80 18.54
CA LEU A 794 1.12 25.48 19.95
C LEU A 794 -0.08 24.53 20.07
N GLN A 795 0.04 23.54 20.95
CA GLN A 795 -1.00 22.56 21.23
C GLN A 795 -2.19 23.24 21.95
N GLY A 796 -3.42 22.94 21.51
CA GLY A 796 -4.65 23.48 22.11
C GLY A 796 -5.18 24.77 21.47
N ILE A 797 -4.51 25.34 20.47
CA ILE A 797 -5.10 26.39 19.62
C ILE A 797 -6.01 25.73 18.57
N THR A 798 -7.32 25.89 18.71
CA THR A 798 -8.34 25.36 17.79
C THR A 798 -9.16 26.47 17.13
N LYS A 799 -9.68 26.21 15.93
CA LYS A 799 -10.59 27.13 15.23
C LYS A 799 -11.94 27.31 15.98
N THR A 800 -12.26 26.45 16.95
CA THR A 800 -13.55 26.43 17.66
C THR A 800 -13.74 27.57 18.66
N VAL A 801 -12.67 28.19 19.19
CA VAL A 801 -12.80 29.09 20.35
C VAL A 801 -13.59 30.37 20.05
N ILE A 802 -13.48 30.94 18.84
CA ILE A 802 -14.33 32.08 18.44
C ILE A 802 -15.83 31.71 18.46
N ILE A 803 -16.18 30.46 18.14
CA ILE A 803 -17.57 30.01 18.08
C ILE A 803 -18.11 29.87 19.51
N GLU A 804 -17.29 29.41 20.46
CA GLU A 804 -17.64 29.44 21.87
C GLU A 804 -17.94 30.86 22.36
N GLU A 805 -17.10 31.85 22.03
CA GLU A 805 -17.33 33.24 22.46
C GLU A 805 -18.54 33.89 21.77
N VAL A 806 -18.70 33.68 20.46
CA VAL A 806 -19.89 34.13 19.72
C VAL A 806 -21.18 33.49 20.27
N LEU A 807 -21.13 32.22 20.70
CA LEU A 807 -22.29 31.56 21.35
C LEU A 807 -22.54 32.10 22.78
N LYS A 808 -21.52 32.51 23.53
CA LYS A 808 -21.69 33.21 24.82
C LYS A 808 -22.42 34.54 24.63
N GLN A 809 -22.14 35.31 23.57
CA GLN A 809 -22.87 36.57 23.29
C GLN A 809 -24.38 36.34 23.13
N PHE A 810 -24.83 35.26 22.48
CA PHE A 810 -26.25 34.89 22.38
C PHE A 810 -26.87 34.45 23.72
N TYR A 811 -26.07 33.92 24.65
CA TYR A 811 -26.52 33.54 25.99
C TYR A 811 -26.65 34.75 26.93
N HIS A 812 -25.66 35.65 26.96
CA HIS A 812 -25.59 36.75 27.94
C HIS A 812 -26.64 37.85 27.78
N ALA A 813 -27.35 37.92 26.64
CA ALA A 813 -28.47 38.84 26.40
C ALA A 813 -29.71 38.62 27.29
N GLN A 814 -29.64 37.74 28.30
CA GLN A 814 -30.77 37.34 29.17
C GLN A 814 -30.73 37.95 30.59
N SER A 815 -29.65 38.64 30.98
CA SER A 815 -29.52 39.24 32.32
C SER A 815 -29.81 40.75 32.33
N PRO A 816 -30.77 41.26 33.13
CA PRO A 816 -31.02 42.69 33.25
C PRO A 816 -29.95 43.41 34.09
N ALA A 817 -29.56 44.62 33.68
CA ALA A 817 -28.57 45.42 34.38
C ALA A 817 -29.06 45.88 35.78
N ASN A 818 -28.16 45.83 36.77
CA ASN A 818 -28.44 46.28 38.13
C ASN A 818 -28.64 47.81 38.21
N THR A 819 -29.72 48.24 38.86
CA THR A 819 -29.86 49.60 39.42
C THR A 819 -30.33 49.51 40.88
N PRO A 820 -29.88 50.41 41.79
CA PRO A 820 -29.93 50.13 43.21
C PRO A 820 -31.21 50.58 43.95
N SER A 821 -31.71 49.68 44.81
CA SER A 821 -32.36 49.93 46.12
C SER A 821 -33.42 51.04 46.28
N SER A 822 -34.66 50.63 46.58
CA SER A 822 -35.43 51.22 47.69
C SER A 822 -36.43 50.21 48.29
N ARG A 823 -36.93 50.47 49.51
CA ARG A 823 -37.89 49.63 50.26
C ARG A 823 -39.32 50.18 50.16
N ALA A 824 -40.32 49.34 49.92
CA ALA A 824 -41.71 49.55 50.37
C ALA A 824 -42.52 48.24 50.41
N THR A 825 -43.66 48.26 51.11
CA THR A 825 -44.47 47.11 51.55
C THR A 825 -45.66 46.74 50.65
N SER A 826 -46.16 45.51 50.85
CA SER A 826 -47.52 44.99 50.53
C SER A 826 -47.91 44.65 49.06
N PRO A 827 -48.76 43.61 48.85
CA PRO A 827 -49.31 43.19 47.55
C PRO A 827 -50.71 43.83 47.28
N PRO A 828 -51.43 43.58 46.15
CA PRO A 828 -51.15 42.65 45.03
C PRO A 828 -51.32 43.27 43.61
N SER A 829 -51.04 42.48 42.55
CA SER A 829 -51.96 42.29 41.40
C SER A 829 -51.35 41.37 40.32
N ARG A 830 -52.21 40.82 39.43
CA ARG A 830 -51.86 39.73 38.49
C ARG A 830 -51.79 40.23 37.04
N LEU A 831 -50.75 40.98 36.70
CA LEU A 831 -50.48 41.39 35.31
C LEU A 831 -49.43 40.48 34.66
N LYS A 832 -49.74 39.98 33.45
CA LYS A 832 -48.79 39.18 32.66
C LYS A 832 -47.66 40.08 32.16
N LYS A 833 -46.42 39.82 32.58
CA LYS A 833 -45.24 40.30 31.83
C LYS A 833 -45.23 39.63 30.44
N PRO A 834 -44.78 40.31 29.37
CA PRO A 834 -44.50 39.66 28.10
C PRO A 834 -43.47 38.54 28.28
N GLN A 835 -43.65 37.42 27.57
CA GLN A 835 -42.57 36.45 27.44
C GLN A 835 -41.50 37.06 26.52
N GLN A 836 -40.29 37.29 27.04
CA GLN A 836 -39.14 37.59 26.17
C GLN A 836 -38.84 36.33 25.34
N GLU A 837 -38.79 36.45 24.02
CA GLU A 837 -38.42 35.33 23.13
C GLU A 837 -37.00 34.86 23.48
N LYS A 838 -36.79 33.54 23.61
CA LYS A 838 -35.47 32.96 23.79
C LYS A 838 -34.62 33.22 22.54
N GLN A 839 -33.50 33.93 22.68
CA GLN A 839 -32.57 34.19 21.59
C GLN A 839 -31.65 32.97 21.34
N GLN A 840 -32.22 31.89 20.81
CA GLN A 840 -31.46 30.71 20.39
C GLN A 840 -31.12 30.76 18.89
N VAL A 841 -29.97 30.22 18.52
CA VAL A 841 -29.54 30.04 17.13
C VAL A 841 -30.34 28.90 16.49
N ASP A 842 -30.93 29.14 15.31
CA ASP A 842 -31.80 28.18 14.60
C ASP A 842 -31.27 27.79 13.20
N PHE A 843 -30.09 28.28 12.80
CA PHE A 843 -29.35 27.83 11.63
C PHE A 843 -27.82 27.95 11.84
N VAL A 844 -27.09 26.92 11.43
CA VAL A 844 -25.63 26.94 11.31
C VAL A 844 -25.23 26.39 9.94
N PHE A 845 -24.41 27.14 9.20
CA PHE A 845 -23.69 26.65 8.03
C PHE A 845 -22.20 26.84 8.25
N CYS A 846 -21.43 25.75 8.14
CA CYS A 846 -19.97 25.75 8.27
C CYS A 846 -19.36 25.10 7.02
N ALA A 847 -18.46 25.80 6.34
CA ALA A 847 -17.76 25.28 5.16
C ALA A 847 -16.24 25.41 5.30
N GLY A 848 -15.52 24.33 5.00
CA GLY A 848 -14.07 24.22 5.05
C GLY A 848 -13.53 23.21 4.04
N ASN A 849 -12.23 22.93 4.06
CA ASN A 849 -11.55 22.07 3.09
C ASN A 849 -10.34 21.27 3.65
N GLY A 850 -10.03 21.40 4.94
CA GLY A 850 -8.86 20.78 5.56
C GLY A 850 -9.20 19.87 6.74
N LEU A 851 -8.24 19.03 7.13
CA LEU A 851 -8.31 18.28 8.40
C LEU A 851 -8.35 19.22 9.61
N GLU A 852 -7.79 20.43 9.48
CA GLU A 852 -7.88 21.53 10.46
C GLU A 852 -9.33 22.01 10.71
N ASP A 853 -10.29 21.60 9.88
CA ASP A 853 -11.72 21.91 10.04
C ASP A 853 -12.52 20.79 10.73
N ASP A 854 -11.93 19.61 10.94
CA ASP A 854 -12.62 18.48 11.58
C ASP A 854 -13.00 18.78 13.05
N ASP A 855 -12.23 19.64 13.74
CA ASP A 855 -12.60 20.19 15.05
C ASP A 855 -13.90 20.99 14.97
N LEU A 856 -14.05 21.86 13.96
CA LEU A 856 -15.25 22.67 13.72
C LEU A 856 -16.44 21.78 13.37
N PHE A 857 -16.22 20.80 12.50
CA PHE A 857 -17.26 19.87 12.05
C PHE A 857 -17.74 18.96 13.18
N THR A 858 -16.83 18.56 14.08
CA THR A 858 -17.13 17.74 15.26
C THR A 858 -17.85 18.56 16.34
N PHE A 859 -17.35 19.76 16.66
CA PHE A 859 -17.97 20.68 17.62
C PHE A 859 -19.46 20.93 17.32
N PHE A 860 -19.80 21.36 16.10
CA PHE A 860 -21.19 21.66 15.75
C PHE A 860 -22.13 20.44 15.77
N LYS A 861 -21.57 19.25 15.57
CA LYS A 861 -22.26 17.96 15.46
C LYS A 861 -22.52 17.36 16.85
N GLU A 862 -21.54 17.40 17.74
CA GLU A 862 -21.71 17.03 19.15
C GLU A 862 -22.71 17.96 19.85
N HIS A 863 -22.58 19.28 19.66
CA HIS A 863 -23.54 20.24 20.21
C HIS A 863 -24.96 20.05 19.64
N GLN A 864 -25.12 19.65 18.36
CA GLN A 864 -26.43 19.29 17.82
C GLN A 864 -26.99 18.00 18.44
N GLU A 865 -26.16 17.00 18.73
CA GLU A 865 -26.58 15.79 19.45
C GLU A 865 -26.98 16.09 20.90
N LEU A 866 -26.23 16.94 21.61
CA LEU A 866 -26.55 17.34 22.98
C LEU A 866 -27.90 18.08 23.04
N ALA A 867 -28.15 19.03 22.14
CA ALA A 867 -29.44 19.73 22.04
C ALA A 867 -30.61 18.78 21.72
N LYS A 868 -30.38 17.74 20.90
CA LYS A 868 -31.37 16.68 20.63
C LYS A 868 -31.62 15.82 21.88
N LYS A 869 -30.57 15.35 22.56
CA LYS A 869 -30.67 14.51 23.78
C LYS A 869 -31.39 15.25 24.92
N ALA A 870 -31.09 16.53 25.13
CA ALA A 870 -31.76 17.41 26.10
C ALA A 870 -33.27 17.60 25.83
N SER A 871 -33.74 17.38 24.58
CA SER A 871 -35.17 17.42 24.25
C SER A 871 -35.92 16.14 24.61
N GLN A 872 -35.22 15.01 24.73
CA GLN A 872 -35.82 13.68 24.94
C GLN A 872 -35.99 13.32 26.42
N SER A 873 -35.17 13.88 27.31
CA SER A 873 -35.28 13.68 28.77
C SER A 873 -36.41 14.50 29.44
N ALA A 874 -37.13 15.33 28.68
CA ALA A 874 -38.16 16.24 29.19
C ALA A 874 -39.57 15.62 29.33
N VAL A 875 -39.68 14.28 29.35
CA VAL A 875 -40.96 13.55 29.48
C VAL A 875 -41.13 13.05 30.92
N PRO A 876 -42.27 13.34 31.60
CA PRO A 876 -42.48 12.88 32.98
C PRO A 876 -42.74 11.36 33.05
N PRO A 877 -42.28 10.67 34.12
CA PRO A 877 -42.48 9.24 34.28
C PRO A 877 -43.94 8.87 34.59
N ALA A 878 -44.37 7.71 34.11
CA ALA A 878 -45.69 7.13 34.39
C ALA A 878 -45.80 6.62 35.86
N PRO A 879 -47.01 6.56 36.44
CA PRO A 879 -47.21 6.12 37.83
C PRO A 879 -46.92 4.62 38.02
N ALA A 880 -46.23 4.28 39.10
CA ALA A 880 -45.81 2.91 39.40
C ALA A 880 -46.95 2.03 39.95
N SER A 881 -47.03 0.79 39.44
CA SER A 881 -47.83 -0.30 40.02
C SER A 881 -47.00 -1.13 41.01
N ALA A 882 -47.65 -1.76 42.00
CA ALA A 882 -46.98 -2.29 43.19
C ALA A 882 -46.53 -3.76 43.09
N ALA A 883 -45.38 -4.06 43.74
CA ALA A 883 -44.86 -5.39 44.07
C ALA A 883 -43.98 -5.24 45.35
N SER A 884 -44.41 -5.70 46.52
CA SER A 884 -44.16 -7.04 47.11
C SER A 884 -42.73 -7.30 47.63
N THR A 885 -42.52 -7.01 48.94
CA THR A 885 -41.76 -7.82 49.93
C THR A 885 -40.49 -8.59 49.49
N THR A 886 -39.31 -8.04 49.85
CA THR A 886 -38.28 -8.58 50.79
C THR A 886 -37.95 -10.10 50.87
N PRO A 887 -36.72 -10.51 51.31
CA PRO A 887 -35.43 -9.79 51.32
C PRO A 887 -34.17 -10.66 50.99
N SER A 888 -32.99 -10.02 50.85
CA SER A 888 -31.70 -10.34 51.53
C SER A 888 -30.43 -10.05 50.70
N GLY A 889 -29.30 -9.76 51.38
CA GLY A 889 -27.95 -9.99 50.85
C GLY A 889 -27.18 -8.81 50.21
N LEU A 890 -26.42 -8.07 51.03
CA LEU A 890 -25.30 -7.16 50.70
C LEU A 890 -25.56 -5.93 49.79
N PRO A 891 -25.00 -4.74 50.12
CA PRO A 891 -24.96 -3.60 49.21
C PRO A 891 -23.77 -3.69 48.24
N PRO A 892 -23.93 -3.32 46.95
CA PRO A 892 -22.78 -3.02 46.09
C PRO A 892 -22.10 -1.71 46.52
N LEU A 893 -20.84 -1.53 46.12
CA LEU A 893 -20.13 -0.25 46.27
C LEU A 893 -20.89 0.89 45.56
N PRO A 894 -20.80 2.13 46.03
CA PRO A 894 -21.31 3.27 45.28
C PRO A 894 -20.61 3.35 43.92
N PRO A 895 -21.30 3.74 42.83
CA PRO A 895 -20.62 4.07 41.59
C PRO A 895 -19.62 5.21 41.85
N PRO A 896 -18.52 5.31 41.08
CA PRO A 896 -17.67 6.48 41.13
C PRO A 896 -18.51 7.74 40.86
N PRO A 897 -18.17 8.89 41.47
CA PRO A 897 -18.87 10.13 41.15
C PRO A 897 -18.80 10.36 39.63
N PRO A 898 -19.88 10.81 38.99
CA PRO A 898 -19.81 11.19 37.58
C PRO A 898 -18.73 12.27 37.43
N LEU A 899 -17.88 12.13 36.40
CA LEU A 899 -16.90 13.15 36.06
C LEU A 899 -17.60 14.51 36.00
N GLU A 900 -17.15 15.46 36.81
CA GLU A 900 -17.73 16.80 36.84
C GLU A 900 -17.46 17.48 35.50
N PHE A 901 -18.47 17.50 34.63
CA PHE A 901 -18.42 18.25 33.39
C PHE A 901 -18.14 19.71 33.69
N THR A 902 -17.04 20.23 33.14
CA THR A 902 -16.67 21.64 33.30
C THR A 902 -17.81 22.53 32.82
N GLY A 903 -18.11 23.58 33.59
CA GLY A 903 -19.39 24.31 33.49
C GLY A 903 -19.71 24.91 32.12
N SER A 904 -18.71 25.07 31.24
CA SER A 904 -18.86 25.57 29.87
C SER A 904 -19.86 24.75 29.04
N SER A 905 -19.73 23.42 29.04
CA SER A 905 -20.51 22.52 28.15
C SER A 905 -22.03 22.61 28.40
N ALA A 906 -22.42 22.66 29.69
CA ALA A 906 -23.82 22.78 30.08
C ALA A 906 -24.43 24.12 29.63
N ILE A 907 -23.70 25.23 29.79
CA ILE A 907 -24.13 26.57 29.36
C ILE A 907 -24.33 26.61 27.84
N MET A 908 -23.34 26.14 27.08
CA MET A 908 -23.33 26.21 25.62
C MET A 908 -24.40 25.35 24.95
N SER A 909 -24.78 24.21 25.55
CA SER A 909 -25.90 23.38 25.08
C SER A 909 -27.24 24.13 24.95
N SER A 910 -27.39 25.27 25.63
CA SER A 910 -28.61 26.08 25.63
C SER A 910 -28.68 27.17 24.55
N ALA A 911 -27.56 27.48 23.87
CA ALA A 911 -27.50 28.56 22.87
C ALA A 911 -28.06 28.14 21.49
N LEU A 912 -27.88 26.87 21.12
CA LEU A 912 -28.53 26.28 19.94
C LEU A 912 -29.97 25.86 20.27
N SER A 913 -30.87 26.06 19.30
CA SER A 913 -32.25 25.57 19.44
C SER A 913 -32.33 24.06 19.22
N ASN A 914 -33.24 23.38 19.93
CA ASN A 914 -33.52 21.94 19.74
C ASN A 914 -34.03 21.59 18.33
N LYS A 915 -34.29 22.59 17.47
CA LYS A 915 -34.65 22.47 16.05
C LYS A 915 -33.64 23.12 15.09
N ALA A 916 -32.44 23.45 15.57
CA ALA A 916 -31.42 24.12 14.75
C ALA A 916 -30.95 23.23 13.59
N ASN A 917 -31.07 23.76 12.38
CA ASN A 917 -30.53 23.12 11.18
C ASN A 917 -29.03 23.39 11.12
N VAL A 918 -28.22 22.34 11.17
CA VAL A 918 -26.75 22.42 11.15
C VAL A 918 -26.25 21.72 9.89
N PHE A 919 -25.45 22.43 9.11
CA PHE A 919 -24.83 21.91 7.89
C PHE A 919 -23.31 22.14 7.96
N THR A 920 -22.54 21.08 8.14
CA THR A 920 -21.08 21.09 8.04
C THR A 920 -20.68 20.51 6.69
N CYS A 921 -19.94 21.28 5.89
CA CYS A 921 -19.66 20.98 4.50
C CYS A 921 -18.16 21.05 4.21
N HIS A 922 -17.62 19.95 3.69
CA HIS A 922 -16.28 19.88 3.13
C HIS A 922 -16.27 20.30 1.65
N ILE A 923 -15.15 20.79 1.14
CA ILE A 923 -14.93 21.10 -0.28
C ILE A 923 -13.78 20.26 -0.84
N GLY A 924 -14.08 19.56 -1.93
CA GLY A 924 -13.19 18.60 -2.59
C GLY A 924 -13.47 17.16 -2.17
N ALA A 925 -12.52 16.27 -2.47
CA ALA A 925 -12.66 14.82 -2.29
C ALA A 925 -11.92 14.25 -1.07
N ASN A 926 -11.27 15.10 -0.27
CA ASN A 926 -10.54 14.65 0.92
C ASN A 926 -11.50 14.11 2.01
N LYS A 927 -11.00 13.18 2.83
CA LYS A 927 -11.72 12.56 3.96
C LYS A 927 -11.78 13.53 5.15
N THR A 928 -12.98 13.74 5.71
CA THR A 928 -13.27 14.64 6.83
C THR A 928 -14.46 14.13 7.66
N GLU A 929 -14.68 14.67 8.85
CA GLU A 929 -15.84 14.43 9.72
C GLU A 929 -17.02 15.39 9.45
N ALA A 930 -17.00 16.12 8.32
CA ALA A 930 -18.14 16.88 7.82
C ALA A 930 -19.39 16.00 7.61
N MET A 931 -20.58 16.60 7.63
CA MET A 931 -21.82 15.89 7.29
C MET A 931 -22.05 15.81 5.78
N TYR A 932 -21.51 16.76 5.02
CA TYR A 932 -21.74 16.91 3.59
C TYR A 932 -20.46 17.27 2.82
N TYR A 933 -20.48 17.09 1.49
CA TYR A 933 -19.44 17.61 0.60
C TYR A 933 -20.00 18.43 -0.58
N LEU A 934 -19.15 19.31 -1.10
CA LEU A 934 -19.27 19.98 -2.40
C LEU A 934 -18.02 19.69 -3.25
N GLU A 935 -18.22 19.49 -4.55
CA GLU A 935 -17.15 19.04 -5.46
C GLU A 935 -16.09 20.12 -5.73
N ARG A 936 -16.44 21.42 -5.64
CA ARG A 936 -15.56 22.56 -5.98
C ARG A 936 -15.91 23.82 -5.16
N PRO A 937 -14.95 24.74 -4.95
CA PRO A 937 -15.21 26.08 -4.38
C PRO A 937 -16.27 26.88 -5.14
N SER A 938 -16.33 26.72 -6.47
CA SER A 938 -17.31 27.40 -7.33
C SER A 938 -18.76 26.98 -7.05
N ASP A 939 -18.98 25.79 -6.49
CA ASP A 939 -20.30 25.30 -6.10
C ASP A 939 -20.72 25.83 -4.71
N LEU A 940 -19.79 26.04 -3.77
CA LEU A 940 -20.07 26.82 -2.55
C LEU A 940 -20.49 28.25 -2.90
N LEU A 941 -19.76 28.90 -3.82
CA LEU A 941 -20.08 30.27 -4.25
C LEU A 941 -21.47 30.38 -4.90
N ARG A 942 -22.05 29.30 -5.43
CA ARG A 942 -23.46 29.26 -5.88
C ARG A 942 -24.43 29.26 -4.70
N VAL A 943 -24.17 28.46 -3.66
CA VAL A 943 -25.00 28.42 -2.43
C VAL A 943 -24.98 29.78 -1.73
N LEU A 944 -23.78 30.36 -1.51
CA LEU A 944 -23.64 31.65 -0.83
C LEU A 944 -24.28 32.81 -1.62
N ARG A 945 -24.23 32.79 -2.96
CA ARG A 945 -24.98 33.74 -3.79
C ARG A 945 -26.49 33.63 -3.58
N ALA A 946 -27.04 32.41 -3.61
CA ALA A 946 -28.47 32.18 -3.40
C ALA A 946 -28.94 32.66 -2.01
N MET A 947 -28.15 32.40 -0.96
CA MET A 947 -28.41 32.95 0.39
C MET A 947 -28.36 34.48 0.40
N SER A 948 -27.37 35.09 -0.25
CA SER A 948 -27.21 36.55 -0.29
C SER A 948 -28.29 37.29 -1.10
N ALA A 949 -28.93 36.61 -2.07
CA ALA A 949 -29.99 37.18 -2.91
C ALA A 949 -31.29 37.37 -2.11
N HIS A 950 -31.76 36.31 -1.43
CA HIS A 950 -32.99 36.35 -0.63
C HIS A 950 -32.89 37.31 0.56
N SER A 951 -31.69 37.55 1.09
CA SER A 951 -31.45 38.59 2.12
C SER A 951 -31.69 40.03 1.62
N ARG A 952 -31.82 40.27 0.31
CA ARG A 952 -32.20 41.59 -0.24
C ARG A 952 -33.71 41.78 -0.34
N GLU A 953 -34.46 40.74 -0.66
CA GLU A 953 -35.93 40.79 -0.78
C GLU A 953 -36.57 41.17 0.56
N GLY A 954 -35.97 40.78 1.69
CA GLY A 954 -36.39 41.19 3.03
C GLY A 954 -36.23 42.69 3.36
N PHE A 955 -35.71 43.52 2.44
CA PHE A 955 -35.52 44.96 2.64
C PHE A 955 -36.45 45.85 1.79
N MET A 956 -37.20 45.28 0.84
CA MET A 956 -38.26 45.99 0.13
C MET A 956 -39.62 45.48 0.62
N GLY A 957 -40.43 46.39 1.16
CA GLY A 957 -41.79 46.07 1.59
C GLY A 957 -42.69 45.71 0.40
N HIS A 958 -43.76 44.95 0.67
CA HIS A 958 -44.73 44.46 -0.31
C HIS A 958 -45.18 45.50 -1.35
N GLU A 959 -44.68 45.36 -2.59
CA GLU A 959 -45.39 45.55 -3.86
C GLU A 959 -44.57 44.90 -5.01
N ASP A 960 -45.19 44.68 -6.18
CA ASP A 960 -44.60 44.12 -7.41
C ASP A 960 -43.94 42.72 -7.37
N ALA A 961 -44.60 41.75 -6.72
CA ALA A 961 -44.30 40.32 -6.85
C ALA A 961 -44.97 39.67 -8.09
N SER A 962 -44.72 40.17 -9.33
CA SER A 962 -45.38 39.64 -10.54
C SER A 962 -44.63 39.70 -11.89
N ALA A 963 -43.31 39.94 -11.94
CA ALA A 963 -42.59 40.05 -13.22
C ALA A 963 -41.11 39.57 -13.24
N ALA A 964 -40.83 38.27 -13.03
CA ALA A 964 -39.49 37.69 -13.26
C ALA A 964 -39.43 36.15 -13.46
N MET A 965 -40.31 35.55 -14.27
CA MET A 965 -40.07 34.21 -14.82
C MET A 965 -40.47 34.13 -16.29
N ASP A 966 -39.51 33.84 -17.16
CA ASP A 966 -39.72 33.02 -18.37
C ASP A 966 -38.37 32.43 -18.85
N PRO A 967 -38.32 31.28 -19.55
CA PRO A 967 -37.10 30.49 -19.72
C PRO A 967 -36.44 30.58 -21.12
N LEU A 968 -35.10 30.63 -21.17
CA LEU A 968 -34.27 30.28 -22.33
C LEU A 968 -32.91 29.74 -21.86
N VAL A 969 -32.28 28.74 -22.51
CA VAL A 969 -32.83 27.71 -23.42
C VAL A 969 -31.91 26.48 -23.37
N THR A 970 -32.41 25.29 -23.73
CA THR A 970 -31.59 24.07 -23.84
C THR A 970 -30.67 24.11 -25.06
N ALA A 971 -29.36 24.02 -24.86
CA ALA A 971 -28.39 23.79 -25.94
C ALA A 971 -27.24 22.87 -25.47
N ILE A 972 -27.12 21.70 -26.10
CA ILE A 972 -25.98 20.78 -25.99
C ILE A 972 -25.04 21.05 -27.18
N PRO A 973 -23.72 21.16 -26.98
CA PRO A 973 -22.74 20.93 -28.03
C PRO A 973 -22.12 19.53 -27.86
N ALA A 974 -22.20 18.70 -28.92
CA ALA A 974 -21.51 17.42 -28.99
C ALA A 974 -20.04 17.60 -29.43
N THR A 975 -19.23 16.56 -29.26
CA THR A 975 -17.80 16.52 -29.61
C THR A 975 -17.57 16.30 -31.10
N GLY A 976 -16.72 17.11 -31.75
CA GLY A 976 -16.22 16.83 -33.11
C GLY A 976 -15.32 17.94 -33.65
N PRO A 977 -14.29 17.68 -34.49
CA PRO A 977 -13.07 18.48 -34.47
C PRO A 977 -12.71 19.19 -35.79
N ALA A 978 -12.02 20.33 -35.70
CA ALA A 978 -11.21 20.92 -36.78
C ALA A 978 -10.12 21.86 -36.21
N ALA A 979 -9.05 22.08 -36.99
CA ALA A 979 -7.85 22.81 -36.58
C ALA A 979 -7.95 24.33 -36.75
N GLY A 980 -7.08 25.04 -36.02
CA GLY A 980 -7.13 26.49 -35.83
C GLY A 980 -6.61 27.38 -36.96
N SER A 981 -6.71 28.70 -36.71
CA SER A 981 -5.82 29.71 -37.28
C SER A 981 -5.69 30.92 -36.34
N SER A 982 -4.51 31.53 -36.32
CA SER A 982 -4.08 32.60 -35.42
C SER A 982 -4.60 34.01 -35.76
N SER A 983 -4.82 34.85 -34.73
CA SER A 983 -4.51 36.30 -34.82
C SER A 983 -4.35 36.99 -33.45
N SER A 984 -3.09 37.19 -33.06
CA SER A 984 -2.52 38.32 -32.31
C SER A 984 -3.44 39.42 -31.73
N THR A 985 -3.39 39.58 -30.40
CA THR A 985 -2.74 40.73 -29.70
C THR A 985 -2.26 40.26 -28.34
#